data_AF-A0A7Y4XZ69-F1
#
_entry.id   AF-A0A7Y4XZ69-F1
#
_cell.length_a   1.000
_cell.length_b   1.000
_cell.length_c   1.000
_cell.angle_alpha   90.00
_cell.angle_beta   90.00
_cell.angle_gamma   90.00
#
_symmetry.space_group_name_H-M   'P 1'
#
loop_
_entity.id
_entity.type
_entity.pdbx_description
1 polymer ?
#
loop_
_entity_poly.entity_id
_entity_poly.type
_entity_poly.pdbx_seq_one_letter_code
_entity_poly.pdbx_strand_id
1 'polypeptide(L)'
;MRDNDLIAPALRQYIQSALAKLNRVLPRQGPLARFSYHNPLHGYEDLPFEQALAAAKKLTGNNGYLPAIKCRELYQQGHIADADIYAALHQDRTLQAEEVLSYTYPIITKAAVYRLAMLFDLEPVLPSELAWQIEELNTLEKFQPDIPAVVRQQFLASDGEQLSEKNGIADLWQLLLSKLELQQTYLHPENMLDLSLDQAEALLAQHKASQKKVSLKKSTMHERMREAVTKAFALELQRLGQDMSLRNLMMDLSGVDILDFVRPQIIRLCSSGLDEGLAFWQLPERSAIGIYAAWRAVAGLDINPFLQELPDWQEMIAELPDNPEAAIILQLTHLEIPQAQWEGYLRCLALEMPGWAGMINWREQHPGYCPLNDAKPTLADYLAIRLTLDRLWLNQLCRDTWACEATLSSLQKYFRKNSSEYLVRRHLFRGDLPEYLIQQAETLILSVGKEQHNRSDWQNLADIIWTWQGSAMSNSRPVHSVYDSAWQLFRLSQHLGFSAKHWSVVTKVELEHLLGVLTEFSAARRSYIWLTAYERHYRESLLQMLHSNYMQENRTKPKSQPAAQVIVSMDNRVESLRRFLETGNTAIETFGVAGFLSSPVPNNAGHFSVTDALKTNPLTFDLPQILAKLWHHSLRGNLLFSPLLMVIATPIMLVDLGIKFFAPLTQPIFVQKISNRLSAILEPNTPLVSAESGMALASIAELASLLQTIGLTHNFSPWVVLMGHSSSAVNNSHFAAYALQIANLPQNGSSAVATAAQANRTEVRMQLAEYGIIIPVETWFIAAEYDIGNEGLIWYNLDALPVNVQAAFEPIQRDCQLACQQSVQELPQQLALTSGNTRATVAFWHAINDSQRSPDVAFAGASAVVIGRRIRTQGLCLDKHVFLASYDSTLDMQGGHLEKLLQTIMPALAAINLAYYFATVENQNLGSGNGVLHNPIGQLGVMEGAGSDLRVGLPKQMTGQHAALRLQLVVESTITQLQQLFARQSNLRQLIHNGWVQLSAQDPATGILSVFDADQQFRLWQPDLEILSDSAQIADAHLLSLKVAEHG
;
A
#
# COMPACT_ATOMS: atom_id res chain seq x y z
N MET A 1 27.60 1.04 43.14
CA MET A 1 27.74 1.89 41.94
C MET A 1 28.67 1.14 41.01
N ARG A 2 28.10 0.45 40.02
CA ARG A 2 28.85 -0.36 39.03
C ARG A 2 29.28 0.57 37.89
N ASP A 3 30.41 0.30 37.24
CA ASP A 3 31.02 1.09 36.16
C ASP A 3 30.15 1.32 34.89
N ASN A 4 28.89 0.85 34.88
CA ASN A 4 27.94 1.00 33.75
C ASN A 4 27.35 2.41 33.58
N ASP A 5 27.56 3.33 34.53
CA ASP A 5 27.02 4.71 34.46
C ASP A 5 27.91 5.70 33.66
N LEU A 6 29.05 5.25 33.12
CA LEU A 6 29.99 6.08 32.35
C LEU A 6 29.82 5.97 30.82
N ILE A 7 28.61 5.67 30.34
CA ILE A 7 28.32 5.86 28.91
C ILE A 7 28.27 7.37 28.63
N ALA A 8 29.18 7.83 27.76
CA ALA A 8 29.33 9.24 27.42
C ALA A 8 27.96 9.85 27.02
N PRO A 9 27.51 10.95 27.65
CA PRO A 9 26.25 11.62 27.31
C PRO A 9 26.10 11.91 25.81
N ALA A 10 27.21 12.16 25.12
CA ALA A 10 27.27 12.36 23.67
C ALA A 10 26.77 11.13 22.87
N LEU A 11 27.08 9.90 23.30
CA LEU A 11 26.62 8.69 22.62
C LEU A 11 25.11 8.48 22.80
N ARG A 12 24.58 8.78 24.00
CA ARG A 12 23.12 8.73 24.23
C ARG A 12 22.38 9.75 23.38
N GLN A 13 22.90 10.98 23.28
CA GLN A 13 22.33 12.00 22.40
C GLN A 13 22.38 11.59 20.92
N TYR A 14 23.45 10.90 20.50
CA TYR A 14 23.53 10.33 19.15
C TYR A 14 22.46 9.27 18.89
N ILE A 15 22.23 8.34 19.83
CA ILE A 15 21.14 7.36 19.72
C ILE A 15 19.78 8.04 19.66
N GLN A 16 19.50 9.01 20.53
CA GLN A 16 18.24 9.76 20.52
C GLN A 16 18.01 10.47 19.18
N SER A 17 19.06 11.08 18.60
CA SER A 17 18.98 11.67 17.27
C SER A 17 18.74 10.63 16.17
N ALA A 18 19.32 9.44 16.27
CA ALA A 18 19.09 8.36 15.31
C ALA A 18 17.64 7.84 15.39
N LEU A 19 17.11 7.65 16.61
CA LEU A 19 15.73 7.24 16.84
C LEU A 19 14.73 8.29 16.32
N ALA A 20 14.98 9.58 16.55
CA ALA A 20 14.12 10.66 16.08
C ALA A 20 13.98 10.69 14.55
N LYS A 21 14.97 10.21 13.79
CA LYS A 21 14.90 10.11 12.33
C LYS A 21 13.99 8.97 11.85
N LEU A 22 13.74 7.95 12.66
CA LEU A 22 12.84 6.83 12.33
C LEU A 22 11.38 7.29 12.17
N ASN A 23 11.01 8.43 12.76
CA ASN A 23 9.71 9.09 12.58
C ASN A 23 9.31 9.38 11.12
N ARG A 24 10.29 9.45 10.21
CA ARG A 24 10.05 9.67 8.78
C ARG A 24 9.83 8.38 8.00
N VAL A 25 10.24 7.24 8.56
CA VAL A 25 10.33 5.98 7.82
C VAL A 25 9.34 4.94 8.38
N LEU A 26 9.03 5.00 9.66
CA LEU A 26 8.05 4.12 10.29
C LEU A 26 6.61 4.54 9.96
N PRO A 27 5.67 3.58 9.85
CA PRO A 27 4.26 3.88 9.68
C PRO A 27 3.72 4.80 10.78
N ARG A 28 2.85 5.74 10.41
CA ARG A 28 2.18 6.68 11.34
C ARG A 28 0.76 6.26 11.71
N GLN A 29 0.39 5.02 11.46
CA GLN A 29 -0.96 4.57 11.74
C GLN A 29 -1.21 4.47 13.24
N GLY A 30 -2.22 5.20 13.71
CA GLY A 30 -2.72 5.10 15.07
C GLY A 30 -3.61 3.87 15.30
N PRO A 31 -4.13 3.69 16.53
CA PRO A 31 -5.00 2.59 16.88
C PRO A 31 -6.22 2.43 15.96
N LEU A 32 -6.65 1.20 15.67
CA LEU A 32 -7.79 0.92 14.78
C LEU A 32 -9.09 1.58 15.22
N ALA A 33 -9.32 1.76 16.53
CA ALA A 33 -10.50 2.46 17.03
C ALA A 33 -10.59 3.91 16.54
N ARG A 34 -9.46 4.48 16.08
CA ARG A 34 -9.31 5.83 15.52
C ARG A 34 -8.50 5.78 14.23
N PHE A 35 -8.73 4.75 13.40
CA PHE A 35 -8.05 4.61 12.12
C PHE A 35 -8.14 5.94 11.35
N SER A 36 -7.03 6.34 10.75
CA SER A 36 -6.97 7.47 9.83
C SER A 36 -6.20 7.01 8.62
N TYR A 37 -6.73 7.30 7.44
CA TYR A 37 -6.00 7.07 6.20
C TYR A 37 -4.67 7.82 6.22
N HIS A 38 -3.63 7.18 5.71
CA HIS A 38 -2.30 7.74 5.64
C HIS A 38 -1.60 7.31 4.35
N ASN A 39 -0.68 8.13 3.86
CA ASN A 39 0.30 7.68 2.88
C ASN A 39 1.37 6.84 3.60
N PRO A 40 1.53 5.53 3.30
CA PRO A 40 2.62 4.71 3.85
C PRO A 40 4.01 5.32 3.58
N LEU A 41 4.15 6.09 2.50
CA LEU A 41 5.37 6.79 2.10
C LEU A 41 5.33 8.30 2.37
N HIS A 42 4.52 8.78 3.31
CA HIS A 42 4.38 10.21 3.63
C HIS A 42 5.73 10.92 3.91
N GLY A 43 6.72 10.20 4.44
CA GLY A 43 8.06 10.74 4.72
C GLY A 43 8.93 11.00 3.49
N TYR A 44 8.44 10.65 2.29
CA TYR A 44 9.11 10.83 1.00
C TYR A 44 8.36 11.79 0.07
N GLU A 45 7.31 12.47 0.54
CA GLU A 45 6.51 13.39 -0.28
C GLU A 45 7.31 14.62 -0.77
N ASP A 46 8.49 14.87 -0.20
CA ASP A 46 9.46 15.88 -0.64
C ASP A 46 10.20 15.48 -1.91
N LEU A 47 10.24 14.20 -2.24
CA LEU A 47 10.78 13.67 -3.49
C LEU A 47 9.69 13.53 -4.55
N PRO A 48 10.06 13.63 -5.85
CA PRO A 48 9.21 13.18 -6.94
C PRO A 48 8.77 11.72 -6.74
N PHE A 49 7.53 11.39 -7.07
CA PHE A 49 6.91 10.08 -6.84
C PHE A 49 7.82 8.90 -7.24
N GLU A 50 8.38 8.91 -8.45
CA GLU A 50 9.28 7.85 -8.92
C GLU A 50 10.53 7.69 -8.03
N GLN A 51 11.14 8.81 -7.62
CA GLN A 51 12.32 8.82 -6.76
C GLN A 51 11.97 8.38 -5.34
N ALA A 52 10.78 8.75 -4.84
CA ALA A 52 10.27 8.30 -3.55
C ALA A 52 10.10 6.77 -3.52
N LEU A 53 9.49 6.19 -4.57
CA LEU A 53 9.34 4.73 -4.68
C LEU A 53 10.70 4.04 -4.81
N ALA A 54 11.64 4.60 -5.59
CA ALA A 54 13.00 4.05 -5.69
C ALA A 54 13.75 4.09 -4.34
N ALA A 55 13.61 5.19 -3.58
CA ALA A 55 14.19 5.33 -2.25
C ALA A 55 13.56 4.36 -1.24
N ALA A 56 12.23 4.22 -1.25
CA ALA A 56 11.50 3.27 -0.43
C ALA A 56 11.88 1.83 -0.77
N LYS A 57 11.92 1.45 -2.05
CA LYS A 57 12.34 0.11 -2.53
C LYS A 57 13.74 -0.25 -2.06
N LYS A 58 14.68 0.70 -2.09
CA LYS A 58 16.04 0.46 -1.61
C LYS A 58 16.10 0.12 -0.12
N LEU A 59 15.14 0.63 0.67
CA LEU A 59 15.09 0.43 2.12
C LEU A 59 14.23 -0.75 2.55
N THR A 60 13.10 -0.98 1.88
CA THR A 60 12.09 -1.98 2.29
C THR A 60 11.95 -3.15 1.31
N GLY A 61 12.57 -3.07 0.13
CA GLY A 61 12.37 -4.04 -0.96
C GLY A 61 11.07 -3.86 -1.75
N ASN A 62 10.13 -3.06 -1.28
CA ASN A 62 8.80 -2.92 -1.90
C ASN A 62 8.87 -2.09 -3.18
N ASN A 63 8.35 -2.62 -4.29
CA ASN A 63 8.41 -1.94 -5.59
C ASN A 63 7.50 -0.70 -5.66
N GLY A 64 6.35 -0.73 -4.96
CA GLY A 64 5.38 0.37 -4.96
C GLY A 64 4.62 0.55 -6.28
N TYR A 65 4.87 -0.27 -7.30
CA TYR A 65 4.12 -0.30 -8.56
C TYR A 65 3.42 -1.63 -8.80
N LEU A 66 2.30 -1.59 -9.52
CA LEU A 66 1.57 -2.76 -9.95
C LEU A 66 2.50 -3.70 -10.75
N PRO A 67 2.45 -5.04 -10.53
CA PRO A 67 3.28 -5.98 -11.28
C PRO A 67 3.05 -5.90 -12.79
N ALA A 68 4.10 -6.04 -13.61
CA ALA A 68 4.01 -5.94 -15.06
C ALA A 68 2.98 -6.90 -15.70
N ILE A 69 2.81 -8.09 -15.11
CA ILE A 69 1.79 -9.06 -15.53
C ILE A 69 0.39 -8.45 -15.42
N LYS A 70 0.08 -7.77 -14.30
CA LYS A 70 -1.20 -7.09 -14.10
C LYS A 70 -1.38 -5.91 -15.05
N CYS A 71 -0.33 -5.16 -15.36
CA CYS A 71 -0.41 -4.10 -16.37
C CYS A 71 -0.71 -4.65 -17.77
N ARG A 72 -0.13 -5.81 -18.14
CA ARG A 72 -0.42 -6.49 -19.40
C ARG A 72 -1.86 -7.03 -19.45
N GLU A 73 -2.40 -7.54 -18.33
CA GLU A 73 -3.82 -7.89 -18.23
C GLU A 73 -4.71 -6.67 -18.48
N LEU A 74 -4.42 -5.53 -17.85
CA LEU A 74 -5.15 -4.27 -18.07
C LEU A 74 -5.09 -3.80 -19.52
N TYR A 75 -3.93 -3.94 -20.17
CA TYR A 75 -3.77 -3.66 -21.60
C TYR A 75 -4.64 -4.59 -22.46
N GLN A 76 -4.66 -5.89 -22.17
CA GLN A 76 -5.50 -6.86 -22.90
C GLN A 76 -7.00 -6.61 -22.71
N GLN A 77 -7.40 -6.07 -21.56
CA GLN A 77 -8.78 -5.68 -21.24
C GLN A 77 -9.17 -4.33 -21.87
N GLY A 78 -8.22 -3.59 -22.43
CA GLY A 78 -8.46 -2.27 -23.03
C GLY A 78 -8.45 -1.10 -22.04
N HIS A 79 -8.00 -1.30 -20.80
CA HIS A 79 -7.81 -0.22 -19.80
C HIS A 79 -6.53 0.58 -20.01
N ILE A 80 -5.67 0.11 -20.91
CA ILE A 80 -4.49 0.82 -21.37
C ILE A 80 -4.42 0.56 -22.87
N ALA A 81 -4.44 1.61 -23.68
CA ALA A 81 -4.32 1.51 -25.13
C ALA A 81 -2.88 1.78 -25.58
N ASP A 82 -2.57 1.41 -26.83
CA ASP A 82 -1.27 1.75 -27.44
C ASP A 82 -1.01 3.26 -27.46
N ALA A 83 -2.06 4.06 -27.75
CA ALA A 83 -1.98 5.51 -27.71
C ALA A 83 -1.53 6.03 -26.34
N ASP A 84 -1.94 5.37 -25.25
CA ASP A 84 -1.55 5.74 -23.88
C ASP A 84 -0.09 5.44 -23.61
N ILE A 85 0.39 4.27 -24.03
CA ILE A 85 1.80 3.86 -23.90
C ILE A 85 2.70 4.81 -24.68
N TYR A 86 2.40 5.08 -25.95
CA TYR A 86 3.17 6.04 -26.75
C TYR A 86 3.13 7.43 -26.10
N ALA A 87 1.95 7.86 -25.65
CA ALA A 87 1.73 9.01 -24.77
C ALA A 87 2.79 9.19 -23.68
N ALA A 88 2.83 8.20 -22.80
CA ALA A 88 3.72 8.16 -21.64
C ALA A 88 5.20 8.14 -22.06
N LEU A 89 5.55 7.41 -23.13
CA LEU A 89 6.91 7.38 -23.65
C LEU A 89 7.37 8.73 -24.22
N HIS A 90 6.50 9.47 -24.91
CA HIS A 90 6.82 10.81 -25.41
C HIS A 90 6.84 11.88 -24.32
N GLN A 91 6.09 11.68 -23.24
CA GLN A 91 6.07 12.58 -22.08
C GLN A 91 7.43 12.56 -21.36
N ASP A 92 8.06 11.40 -21.22
CA ASP A 92 9.41 11.28 -20.69
C ASP A 92 10.47 11.61 -21.77
N ARG A 93 10.86 12.88 -21.82
CA ARG A 93 11.88 13.38 -22.77
C ARG A 93 13.23 12.68 -22.65
N THR A 94 13.53 12.07 -21.49
CA THR A 94 14.81 11.40 -21.29
C THR A 94 14.87 10.04 -21.99
N LEU A 95 13.73 9.47 -22.40
CA LEU A 95 13.66 8.26 -23.24
C LEU A 95 13.92 8.53 -24.73
N GLN A 96 13.78 9.79 -25.19
CA GLN A 96 13.97 10.16 -26.59
C GLN A 96 13.19 9.24 -27.56
N ALA A 97 11.90 9.02 -27.29
CA ALA A 97 11.07 8.00 -27.94
C ALA A 97 11.06 8.07 -29.50
N GLU A 98 11.23 9.26 -30.08
CA GLU A 98 11.27 9.51 -31.53
C GLU A 98 12.60 9.18 -32.20
N GLU A 99 13.66 8.89 -31.43
CA GLU A 99 14.96 8.56 -31.99
C GLU A 99 14.87 7.29 -32.84
N VAL A 100 15.38 7.41 -34.07
CA VAL A 100 15.47 6.30 -35.03
C VAL A 100 16.74 5.51 -34.74
N LEU A 101 16.57 4.22 -34.42
CA LEU A 101 17.64 3.27 -34.12
C LEU A 101 18.21 2.60 -35.36
N SER A 102 17.38 2.39 -36.39
CA SER A 102 17.84 1.96 -37.72
C SER A 102 16.97 2.58 -38.81
N TYR A 103 17.63 3.07 -39.85
CA TYR A 103 17.00 3.64 -41.05
C TYR A 103 16.71 2.59 -42.13
N THR A 104 17.04 1.32 -41.86
CA THR A 104 16.73 0.20 -42.75
C THR A 104 15.23 -0.06 -42.71
N TYR A 105 14.58 -0.21 -43.87
CA TYR A 105 13.12 -0.37 -43.90
C TYR A 105 12.71 -1.76 -43.35
N PRO A 106 11.75 -1.82 -42.41
CA PRO A 106 11.02 -0.69 -41.83
C PRO A 106 11.79 0.00 -40.68
N ILE A 107 11.66 1.32 -40.61
CA ILE A 107 12.35 2.19 -39.64
C ILE A 107 12.02 1.74 -38.21
N ILE A 108 13.06 1.53 -37.40
CA ILE A 108 12.91 1.16 -35.98
C ILE A 108 13.11 2.41 -35.13
N THR A 109 12.11 2.76 -34.32
CA THR A 109 12.21 3.84 -33.32
C THR A 109 12.42 3.28 -31.92
N LYS A 110 12.99 4.08 -31.01
CA LYS A 110 13.04 3.73 -29.58
C LYS A 110 11.66 3.41 -29.01
N ALA A 111 10.63 4.19 -29.39
CA ALA A 111 9.26 3.97 -28.95
C ALA A 111 8.74 2.56 -29.28
N ALA A 112 9.03 2.05 -30.48
CA ALA A 112 8.61 0.71 -30.89
C ALA A 112 9.26 -0.39 -30.02
N VAL A 113 10.56 -0.23 -29.71
CA VAL A 113 11.30 -1.17 -28.85
C VAL A 113 10.79 -1.12 -27.42
N TYR A 114 10.59 0.08 -26.85
CA TYR A 114 10.04 0.24 -25.50
C TYR A 114 8.63 -0.34 -25.38
N ARG A 115 7.77 -0.13 -26.38
CA ARG A 115 6.44 -0.75 -26.42
C ARG A 115 6.52 -2.27 -26.37
N LEU A 116 7.39 -2.89 -27.19
CA LEU A 116 7.55 -4.34 -27.17
C LEU A 116 8.09 -4.85 -25.83
N ALA A 117 9.05 -4.13 -25.22
CA ALA A 117 9.58 -4.45 -23.90
C ALA A 117 8.55 -4.28 -22.75
N MET A 118 7.51 -3.48 -22.96
CA MET A 118 6.38 -3.38 -22.02
C MET A 118 5.44 -4.59 -22.18
N LEU A 119 5.04 -4.89 -23.41
CA LEU A 119 4.01 -5.89 -23.72
C LEU A 119 4.49 -7.33 -23.59
N PHE A 120 5.76 -7.59 -23.86
CA PHE A 120 6.33 -8.93 -23.90
C PHE A 120 7.52 -9.05 -22.95
N ASP A 121 7.85 -10.28 -22.57
CA ASP A 121 9.02 -10.56 -21.75
C ASP A 121 10.25 -10.70 -22.64
N LEU A 122 11.10 -9.67 -22.59
CA LEU A 122 12.38 -9.61 -23.31
C LEU A 122 13.55 -9.65 -22.33
N GLU A 123 13.36 -10.22 -21.13
CA GLU A 123 14.43 -10.35 -20.15
C GLU A 123 15.42 -11.48 -20.52
N PRO A 124 16.68 -11.38 -20.05
CA PRO A 124 17.65 -12.46 -20.19
C PRO A 124 17.14 -13.74 -19.51
N VAL A 125 17.42 -14.89 -20.12
CA VAL A 125 17.06 -16.20 -19.56
C VAL A 125 18.28 -16.85 -18.90
N LEU A 126 18.03 -17.78 -17.98
CA LEU A 126 19.11 -18.60 -17.43
C LEU A 126 19.61 -19.60 -18.51
N PRO A 127 20.89 -20.02 -18.47
CA PRO A 127 21.40 -21.03 -19.41
C PRO A 127 20.60 -22.33 -19.42
N SER A 128 20.16 -22.79 -18.24
CA SER A 128 19.31 -23.97 -18.08
C SER A 128 17.91 -23.77 -18.66
N GLU A 129 17.35 -22.57 -18.48
CA GLU A 129 16.05 -22.21 -19.02
C GLU A 129 16.10 -22.14 -20.55
N LEU A 130 17.14 -21.54 -21.12
CA LEU A 130 17.33 -21.53 -22.57
C LEU A 130 17.46 -22.94 -23.14
N ALA A 131 18.24 -23.82 -22.50
CA ALA A 131 18.37 -25.21 -22.93
C ALA A 131 17.01 -25.93 -22.92
N TRP A 132 16.27 -25.81 -21.82
CA TRP A 132 14.92 -26.36 -21.69
C TRP A 132 13.96 -25.80 -22.75
N GLN A 133 13.98 -24.49 -23.00
CA GLN A 133 13.16 -23.86 -24.03
C GLN A 133 13.53 -24.33 -25.45
N ILE A 134 14.79 -24.66 -25.71
CA ILE A 134 15.22 -25.19 -27.01
C ILE A 134 14.76 -26.65 -27.17
N GLU A 135 14.96 -27.48 -26.15
CA GLU A 135 14.68 -28.92 -26.21
C GLU A 135 13.18 -29.24 -26.12
N GLU A 136 12.49 -28.70 -25.12
CA GLU A 136 11.08 -29.01 -24.86
C GLU A 136 10.14 -28.17 -25.72
N LEU A 137 10.42 -26.87 -25.87
CA LEU A 137 9.54 -25.95 -26.61
C LEU A 137 9.93 -25.78 -28.08
N ASN A 138 11.04 -26.37 -28.53
CA ASN A 138 11.54 -26.25 -29.91
C ASN A 138 11.64 -24.77 -30.36
N THR A 139 12.07 -23.87 -29.47
CA THR A 139 12.04 -22.40 -29.67
C THR A 139 12.88 -21.90 -30.85
N LEU A 140 13.85 -22.68 -31.34
CA LEU A 140 14.63 -22.36 -32.55
C LEU A 140 13.98 -22.89 -33.84
N GLU A 141 12.90 -23.65 -33.73
CA GLU A 141 12.19 -24.25 -34.87
C GLU A 141 10.73 -23.80 -34.99
N LYS A 142 10.14 -23.27 -33.91
CA LYS A 142 8.72 -22.86 -33.85
C LYS A 142 8.56 -21.50 -33.18
N PHE A 143 7.58 -20.72 -33.65
CA PHE A 143 7.19 -19.47 -33.00
C PHE A 143 6.59 -19.74 -31.63
N GLN A 144 6.95 -18.89 -30.68
CA GLN A 144 6.39 -18.87 -29.34
C GLN A 144 4.92 -18.43 -29.39
N PRO A 145 4.09 -18.91 -28.45
CA PRO A 145 2.63 -18.70 -28.49
C PRO A 145 2.23 -17.22 -28.43
N ASP A 146 3.06 -16.38 -27.82
CA ASP A 146 2.86 -14.94 -27.63
C ASP A 146 3.18 -14.10 -28.88
N ILE A 147 3.75 -14.68 -29.94
CA ILE A 147 3.94 -13.97 -31.22
C ILE A 147 2.59 -13.87 -31.96
N PRO A 148 2.05 -12.69 -32.30
CA PRO A 148 0.77 -12.57 -33.00
C PRO A 148 0.80 -13.19 -34.41
N ALA A 149 -0.31 -13.78 -34.86
CA ALA A 149 -0.39 -14.46 -36.16
C ALA A 149 -0.05 -13.55 -37.35
N VAL A 150 -0.44 -12.26 -37.28
CA VAL A 150 -0.11 -11.26 -38.30
C VAL A 150 1.41 -11.03 -38.40
N VAL A 151 2.09 -10.96 -37.25
CA VAL A 151 3.55 -10.79 -37.19
C VAL A 151 4.26 -12.04 -37.70
N ARG A 152 3.75 -13.25 -37.40
CA ARG A 152 4.27 -14.50 -37.97
C ARG A 152 4.14 -14.52 -39.49
N GLN A 153 2.99 -14.12 -40.02
CA GLN A 153 2.78 -14.03 -41.46
C GLN A 153 3.73 -13.01 -42.10
N GLN A 154 3.91 -11.84 -41.49
CA GLN A 154 4.85 -10.82 -41.96
C GLN A 154 6.29 -11.34 -41.98
N PHE A 155 6.71 -12.04 -40.92
CA PHE A 155 8.02 -12.66 -40.81
C PHE A 155 8.26 -13.69 -41.92
N LEU A 156 7.28 -14.56 -42.18
CA LEU A 156 7.39 -15.64 -43.18
C LEU A 156 7.21 -15.14 -44.63
N ALA A 157 6.54 -14.00 -44.82
CA ALA A 157 6.27 -13.40 -46.12
C ALA A 157 7.40 -12.48 -46.61
N SER A 158 8.51 -12.35 -45.87
CA SER A 158 9.60 -11.45 -46.23
C SER A 158 10.16 -11.74 -47.64
N ASP A 159 10.01 -10.77 -48.55
CA ASP A 159 10.47 -10.76 -49.95
C ASP A 159 9.89 -11.81 -50.93
N GLY A 160 8.66 -12.28 -50.73
CA GLY A 160 7.92 -13.03 -51.77
C GLY A 160 8.30 -14.52 -51.93
N GLU A 161 9.21 -15.03 -51.09
CA GLU A 161 9.44 -16.47 -50.91
C GLU A 161 8.75 -16.93 -49.61
N GLN A 162 7.96 -18.00 -49.66
CA GLN A 162 7.41 -18.62 -48.45
C GLN A 162 8.53 -19.38 -47.72
N LEU A 163 9.14 -18.73 -46.72
CA LEU A 163 10.06 -19.39 -45.79
C LEU A 163 9.29 -20.43 -44.95
N SER A 164 9.89 -21.59 -44.71
CA SER A 164 9.37 -22.51 -43.70
C SER A 164 9.66 -21.94 -42.31
N GLU A 165 8.74 -22.12 -41.37
CA GLU A 165 8.85 -21.63 -39.99
C GLU A 165 10.19 -22.05 -39.35
N LYS A 166 10.52 -23.33 -39.46
CA LYS A 166 11.77 -23.90 -38.94
C LYS A 166 13.02 -23.22 -39.50
N ASN A 167 13.09 -23.04 -40.81
CA ASN A 167 14.29 -22.48 -41.44
C ASN A 167 14.43 -20.99 -41.15
N GLY A 168 13.33 -20.23 -41.21
CA GLY A 168 13.35 -18.79 -40.96
C GLY A 168 13.80 -18.42 -39.55
N ILE A 169 13.37 -19.20 -38.55
CA ILE A 169 13.75 -18.99 -37.14
C ILE A 169 15.22 -19.40 -36.90
N ALA A 170 15.63 -20.56 -37.42
CA ALA A 170 17.00 -21.03 -37.30
C ALA A 170 18.01 -20.08 -37.98
N ASP A 171 17.69 -19.57 -39.17
CA ASP A 171 18.53 -18.62 -39.91
C ASP A 171 18.69 -17.29 -39.14
N LEU A 172 17.61 -16.80 -38.51
CA LEU A 172 17.67 -15.61 -37.66
C LEU A 172 18.62 -15.81 -36.48
N TRP A 173 18.48 -16.93 -35.76
CA TRP A 173 19.32 -17.23 -34.60
C TRP A 173 20.81 -17.31 -34.98
N GLN A 174 21.14 -18.04 -36.04
CA GLN A 174 22.52 -18.17 -36.51
C GLN A 174 23.12 -16.84 -36.96
N LEU A 175 22.32 -16.00 -37.66
CA LEU A 175 22.77 -14.68 -38.07
C LEU A 175 23.10 -13.79 -36.86
N LEU A 176 22.23 -13.74 -35.85
CA LEU A 176 22.46 -12.92 -34.65
C LEU A 176 23.72 -13.37 -33.89
N LEU A 177 23.92 -14.69 -33.71
CA LEU A 177 25.15 -15.23 -33.12
C LEU A 177 26.39 -14.81 -33.92
N SER A 178 26.33 -14.90 -35.25
CA SER A 178 27.44 -14.50 -36.12
C SER A 178 27.77 -13.01 -36.02
N LYS A 179 26.76 -12.14 -35.96
CA LYS A 179 26.90 -10.68 -35.86
C LYS A 179 27.46 -10.24 -34.50
N LEU A 180 27.09 -10.95 -33.44
CA LEU A 180 27.59 -10.72 -32.08
C LEU A 180 28.92 -11.43 -31.79
N GLU A 181 29.46 -12.19 -32.76
CA GLU A 181 30.68 -13.00 -32.61
C GLU A 181 30.61 -14.03 -31.45
N LEU A 182 29.42 -14.61 -31.24
CA LEU A 182 29.16 -15.57 -30.17
C LEU A 182 29.23 -17.01 -30.71
N GLN A 183 29.87 -17.90 -29.95
CA GLN A 183 29.86 -19.35 -30.23
C GLN A 183 28.81 -20.04 -29.37
N GLN A 184 27.90 -20.80 -30.00
CA GLN A 184 26.91 -21.61 -29.30
C GLN A 184 27.62 -22.79 -28.62
N THR A 185 27.97 -22.62 -27.35
CA THR A 185 28.57 -23.69 -26.54
C THR A 185 27.48 -24.37 -25.74
N TYR A 186 26.98 -25.51 -26.22
CA TYR A 186 26.11 -26.37 -25.42
C TYR A 186 26.96 -27.15 -24.42
N LEU A 187 27.09 -26.64 -23.21
CA LEU A 187 27.49 -27.45 -22.07
C LEU A 187 26.22 -27.75 -21.27
N HIS A 188 25.69 -28.97 -21.44
CA HIS A 188 24.65 -29.48 -20.56
C HIS A 188 25.22 -29.55 -19.13
N PRO A 189 24.47 -29.15 -18.08
CA PRO A 189 24.96 -29.18 -16.69
C PRO A 189 25.54 -30.55 -16.27
N GLU A 190 24.98 -31.62 -16.83
CA GLU A 190 25.41 -33.01 -16.61
C GLU A 190 26.80 -33.32 -17.20
N ASN A 191 27.20 -32.64 -18.28
CA ASN A 191 28.52 -32.80 -18.88
C ASN A 191 29.64 -32.15 -18.05
N MET A 192 29.29 -31.39 -16.99
CA MET A 192 30.25 -30.89 -16.00
C MET A 192 30.53 -31.89 -14.87
N LEU A 193 29.73 -32.95 -14.71
CA LEU A 193 29.92 -33.96 -13.67
C LEU A 193 31.21 -34.79 -13.86
N ASP A 194 31.71 -34.88 -15.09
CA ASP A 194 32.87 -35.68 -15.49
C ASP A 194 34.13 -34.85 -15.83
N LEU A 195 34.13 -33.53 -15.55
CA LEU A 195 35.27 -32.69 -15.85
C LEU A 195 36.46 -33.02 -14.93
N SER A 196 37.53 -33.58 -15.51
CA SER A 196 38.79 -33.73 -14.79
C SER A 196 39.41 -32.36 -14.47
N LEU A 197 40.23 -32.29 -13.41
CA LEU A 197 40.94 -31.06 -13.01
C LEU A 197 41.72 -30.42 -14.17
N ASP A 198 42.27 -31.26 -15.06
CA ASP A 198 42.96 -30.84 -16.29
C ASP A 198 42.01 -30.26 -17.36
N GLN A 199 40.77 -30.77 -17.46
CA GLN A 199 39.76 -30.25 -18.40
C GLN A 199 39.18 -28.91 -17.93
N ALA A 200 39.00 -28.74 -16.61
CA ALA A 200 38.63 -27.46 -16.01
C ALA A 200 39.73 -26.39 -16.23
N GLU A 201 41.01 -26.77 -16.08
CA GLU A 201 42.14 -25.89 -16.39
C GLU A 201 42.22 -25.53 -17.88
N ALA A 202 41.90 -26.47 -18.78
CA ALA A 202 41.87 -26.22 -20.23
C ALA A 202 40.74 -25.26 -20.66
N LEU A 203 39.54 -25.38 -20.09
CA LEU A 203 38.43 -24.44 -20.32
C LEU A 203 38.77 -23.02 -19.82
N LEU A 204 39.41 -22.92 -18.65
CA LEU A 204 39.93 -21.64 -18.13
C LEU A 204 41.07 -21.07 -18.98
N ALA A 205 41.91 -21.92 -19.59
CA ALA A 205 42.98 -21.49 -20.49
C ALA A 205 42.43 -20.93 -21.81
N GLN A 206 41.36 -21.52 -22.37
CA GLN A 206 40.64 -20.98 -23.52
C GLN A 206 40.02 -19.61 -23.21
N HIS A 207 39.46 -19.43 -22.00
CA HIS A 207 38.87 -18.15 -21.58
C HIS A 207 39.91 -17.07 -21.26
N LYS A 208 41.13 -17.44 -20.86
CA LYS A 208 42.25 -16.50 -20.68
C LYS A 208 42.80 -15.96 -22.01
N ALA A 209 42.61 -16.66 -23.12
CA ALA A 209 43.09 -16.22 -24.43
C ALA A 209 42.27 -15.03 -24.98
N SER A 210 41.01 -14.87 -24.55
CA SER A 210 40.12 -13.78 -24.96
C SER A 210 40.23 -12.51 -24.09
N GLN A 211 40.83 -12.59 -22.90
CA GLN A 211 41.10 -11.43 -22.05
C GLN A 211 42.56 -10.97 -22.19
N LYS A 212 42.77 -9.76 -22.73
CA LYS A 212 44.10 -9.16 -22.95
C LYS A 212 44.99 -9.21 -21.69
N LYS A 213 46.17 -9.82 -21.88
CA LYS A 213 47.40 -9.82 -21.07
C LYS A 213 47.40 -8.91 -19.82
N VAL A 214 47.18 -9.51 -18.66
CA VAL A 214 47.79 -9.05 -17.41
C VAL A 214 48.79 -10.12 -16.96
N SER A 215 50.06 -9.75 -17.01
CA SER A 215 51.19 -10.49 -16.45
C SER A 215 50.99 -10.69 -14.95
N LEU A 216 50.76 -11.92 -14.50
CA LEU A 216 50.58 -12.24 -13.08
C LEU A 216 51.35 -13.49 -12.67
N LYS A 217 52.01 -13.37 -11.50
CA LYS A 217 52.77 -14.40 -10.78
C LYS A 217 52.01 -15.74 -10.66
N LYS A 218 52.77 -16.83 -10.53
CA LYS A 218 52.32 -18.19 -10.22
C LYS A 218 51.60 -18.24 -8.84
N SER A 219 50.34 -17.82 -8.78
CA SER A 219 49.43 -18.10 -7.66
C SER A 219 48.46 -19.21 -8.08
N THR A 220 48.14 -20.13 -7.19
CA THR A 220 47.15 -21.19 -7.48
C THR A 220 45.74 -20.62 -7.63
N MET A 221 44.83 -21.33 -8.30
CA MET A 221 43.43 -20.89 -8.49
C MET A 221 42.72 -20.65 -7.15
N HIS A 222 42.93 -21.55 -6.19
CA HIS A 222 42.37 -21.49 -4.85
C HIS A 222 42.85 -20.25 -4.05
N GLU A 223 44.10 -19.83 -4.21
CA GLU A 223 44.62 -18.60 -3.59
C GLU A 223 43.89 -17.35 -4.10
N ARG A 224 43.60 -17.29 -5.41
CA ARG A 224 42.85 -16.18 -6.00
C ARG A 224 41.39 -16.16 -5.55
N MET A 225 40.74 -17.33 -5.52
CA MET A 225 39.41 -17.49 -4.95
C MET A 225 39.38 -16.99 -3.52
N ARG A 226 40.34 -17.40 -2.69
CA ARG A 226 40.43 -16.99 -1.28
C ARG A 226 40.59 -15.48 -1.11
N GLU A 227 41.45 -14.83 -1.89
CA GLU A 227 41.61 -13.37 -1.87
C GLU A 227 40.32 -12.65 -2.26
N ALA A 228 39.68 -13.10 -3.35
CA ALA A 228 38.42 -12.52 -3.83
C ALA A 228 37.27 -12.70 -2.84
N VAL A 229 37.14 -13.90 -2.26
CA VAL A 229 36.16 -14.23 -1.22
C VAL A 229 36.37 -13.38 0.04
N THR A 230 37.61 -13.22 0.48
CA THR A 230 37.93 -12.39 1.66
C THR A 230 37.53 -10.94 1.42
N LYS A 231 37.77 -10.42 0.21
CA LYS A 231 37.32 -9.08 -0.19
C LYS A 231 35.80 -8.98 -0.27
N ALA A 232 35.12 -9.99 -0.82
CA ALA A 232 33.67 -10.04 -0.92
C ALA A 232 33.00 -10.04 0.46
N PHE A 233 33.53 -10.81 1.41
CA PHE A 233 33.04 -10.82 2.79
C PHE A 233 33.25 -9.46 3.48
N ALA A 234 34.41 -8.83 3.29
CA ALA A 234 34.66 -7.49 3.83
C ALA A 234 33.68 -6.44 3.27
N LEU A 235 33.30 -6.54 1.99
CA LEU A 235 32.29 -5.68 1.38
C LEU A 235 30.88 -5.94 1.95
N GLU A 236 30.53 -7.18 2.27
CA GLU A 236 29.27 -7.49 2.95
C GLU A 236 29.21 -6.90 4.35
N LEU A 237 30.30 -6.95 5.11
CA LEU A 237 30.36 -6.30 6.42
C LEU A 237 30.18 -4.77 6.32
N GLN A 238 30.57 -4.14 5.20
CA GLN A 238 30.32 -2.71 4.99
C GLN A 238 28.85 -2.37 4.72
N ARG A 239 28.07 -3.35 4.24
CA ARG A 239 26.62 -3.22 3.99
C ARG A 239 25.78 -3.28 5.27
N LEU A 240 26.35 -3.78 6.38
CA LEU A 240 25.68 -3.77 7.69
C LEU A 240 25.27 -2.34 8.07
N GLY A 241 23.99 -2.17 8.40
CA GLY A 241 23.39 -0.88 8.68
C GLY A 241 23.21 0.04 7.47
N GLN A 242 23.49 -0.40 6.25
CA GLN A 242 23.07 0.32 5.04
C GLN A 242 21.75 -0.23 4.51
N ASP A 243 21.75 -1.52 4.18
CA ASP A 243 20.64 -2.28 3.59
C ASP A 243 20.43 -3.66 4.24
N MET A 244 21.25 -4.04 5.24
CA MET A 244 21.13 -5.32 5.93
C MET A 244 21.47 -5.24 7.43
N SER A 245 20.90 -6.14 8.22
CA SER A 245 21.24 -6.39 9.63
C SER A 245 22.18 -7.60 9.78
N LEU A 246 22.73 -7.83 10.98
CA LEU A 246 23.56 -9.02 11.24
C LEU A 246 22.72 -10.30 11.14
N ARG A 247 21.43 -10.23 11.47
CA ARG A 247 20.45 -11.29 11.20
C ARG A 247 20.43 -11.67 9.72
N ASN A 248 20.31 -10.70 8.80
CA ASN A 248 20.27 -11.00 7.36
C ASN A 248 21.56 -11.69 6.91
N LEU A 249 22.72 -11.22 7.37
CA LEU A 249 24.00 -11.86 7.06
C LEU A 249 24.06 -13.30 7.58
N MET A 250 23.54 -13.57 8.79
CA MET A 250 23.51 -14.94 9.33
C MET A 250 22.51 -15.82 8.60
N MET A 251 21.35 -15.30 8.19
CA MET A 251 20.39 -16.01 7.35
C MET A 251 21.03 -16.42 6.01
N ASP A 252 21.73 -15.50 5.36
CA ASP A 252 22.46 -15.74 4.10
C ASP A 252 23.59 -16.78 4.22
N LEU A 253 24.03 -17.13 5.43
CA LEU A 253 25.14 -18.07 5.68
C LEU A 253 24.73 -19.37 6.39
N SER A 254 23.60 -19.37 7.09
CA SER A 254 23.12 -20.52 7.85
C SER A 254 21.80 -21.09 7.33
N GLY A 255 21.03 -20.32 6.56
CA GLY A 255 19.64 -20.64 6.19
C GLY A 255 18.64 -20.48 7.35
N VAL A 256 19.10 -20.09 8.55
CA VAL A 256 18.26 -19.92 9.73
C VAL A 256 17.96 -18.44 9.94
N ASP A 257 16.68 -18.11 9.99
CA ASP A 257 16.22 -16.76 10.34
C ASP A 257 15.97 -16.64 11.84
N ILE A 258 16.86 -15.93 12.55
CA ILE A 258 16.70 -15.72 14.01
C ILE A 258 15.42 -14.96 14.37
N LEU A 259 14.83 -14.20 13.44
CA LEU A 259 13.60 -13.47 13.69
C LEU A 259 12.41 -14.41 13.91
N ASP A 260 12.44 -15.63 13.37
CA ASP A 260 11.35 -16.59 13.63
C ASP A 260 11.26 -16.98 15.11
N PHE A 261 12.38 -16.87 15.84
CA PHE A 261 12.43 -17.09 17.28
C PHE A 261 12.19 -15.79 18.08
N VAL A 262 12.75 -14.67 17.63
CA VAL A 262 12.64 -13.38 18.34
C VAL A 262 11.26 -12.73 18.18
N ARG A 263 10.64 -12.83 17.00
CA ARG A 263 9.36 -12.20 16.65
C ARG A 263 8.22 -12.59 17.61
N PRO A 264 7.98 -13.88 17.94
CA PRO A 264 6.92 -14.26 18.89
C PRO A 264 7.07 -13.59 20.27
N GLN A 265 8.30 -13.40 20.73
CA GLN A 265 8.57 -12.76 22.02
C GLN A 265 8.27 -11.27 21.99
N ILE A 266 8.71 -10.59 20.92
CA ILE A 266 8.43 -9.18 20.71
C ILE A 266 6.91 -8.95 20.56
N ILE A 267 6.20 -9.78 19.80
CA ILE A 267 4.74 -9.71 19.67
C ILE A 267 4.06 -9.86 21.02
N ARG A 268 4.43 -10.89 21.80
CA ARG A 268 3.87 -11.14 23.15
C ARG A 268 4.09 -9.94 24.07
N LEU A 269 5.29 -9.38 24.06
CA LEU A 269 5.63 -8.21 24.86
C LEU A 269 4.85 -6.97 24.42
N CYS A 270 4.85 -6.65 23.13
CA CYS A 270 4.16 -5.47 22.61
C CYS A 270 2.64 -5.59 22.83
N SER A 271 2.06 -6.76 22.56
CA SER A 271 0.64 -7.03 22.78
C SER A 271 0.25 -6.84 24.24
N SER A 272 1.04 -7.35 25.19
CA SER A 272 0.74 -7.23 26.63
C SER A 272 1.11 -5.87 27.23
N GLY A 273 2.15 -5.21 26.71
CA GLY A 273 2.63 -3.92 27.17
C GLY A 273 1.76 -2.77 26.69
N LEU A 274 1.23 -2.87 25.47
CA LEU A 274 0.42 -1.83 24.85
C LEU A 274 -1.09 -2.05 25.04
N ASP A 275 -1.52 -3.23 25.47
CA ASP A 275 -2.93 -3.60 25.65
C ASP A 275 -3.75 -2.54 26.38
N GLU A 276 -4.92 -2.23 25.81
CA GLU A 276 -5.90 -1.29 26.36
C GLU A 276 -7.12 -2.00 26.98
N GLY A 277 -6.89 -3.12 27.66
CA GLY A 277 -7.90 -3.81 28.48
C GLY A 277 -8.66 -4.94 27.78
N LEU A 278 -8.09 -5.55 26.74
CA LEU A 278 -8.58 -6.80 26.16
C LEU A 278 -7.81 -8.01 26.68
N ALA A 279 -6.49 -7.89 26.83
CA ALA A 279 -5.64 -8.98 27.26
C ALA A 279 -5.87 -9.29 28.74
N PHE A 280 -6.03 -10.58 29.03
CA PHE A 280 -6.16 -11.06 30.41
C PHE A 280 -4.83 -10.92 31.19
N TRP A 281 -3.69 -10.99 30.49
CA TRP A 281 -2.35 -10.84 31.03
C TRP A 281 -1.72 -9.55 30.52
N GLN A 282 -1.25 -8.71 31.44
CA GLN A 282 -0.61 -7.44 31.13
C GLN A 282 0.79 -7.37 31.77
N LEU A 283 1.69 -6.59 31.17
CA LEU A 283 3.01 -6.36 31.73
C LEU A 283 2.89 -5.50 33.02
N PRO A 284 3.36 -5.99 34.19
CA PRO A 284 3.21 -5.30 35.46
C PRO A 284 4.05 -4.02 35.53
N GLU A 285 3.59 -3.02 36.29
CA GLU A 285 4.26 -1.74 36.59
C GLU A 285 4.71 -0.87 35.39
N ARG A 286 4.39 -1.29 34.16
CA ARG A 286 4.80 -0.62 32.90
C ARG A 286 4.45 0.86 32.80
N SER A 287 3.38 1.32 33.47
CA SER A 287 2.96 2.73 33.48
C SER A 287 3.89 3.60 34.33
N ALA A 288 4.54 3.02 35.35
CA ALA A 288 5.44 3.73 36.25
C ALA A 288 6.90 3.67 35.79
N ILE A 289 7.37 2.51 35.34
CA ILE A 289 8.79 2.26 35.04
C ILE A 289 9.11 2.13 33.55
N GLY A 290 8.12 2.16 32.67
CA GLY A 290 8.29 1.99 31.22
C GLY A 290 8.34 0.52 30.77
N ILE A 291 8.33 0.28 29.46
CA ILE A 291 8.27 -1.09 28.90
C ILE A 291 9.58 -1.85 29.12
N TYR A 292 10.73 -1.22 28.89
CA TYR A 292 12.02 -1.88 29.02
C TYR A 292 12.31 -2.35 30.45
N ALA A 293 12.16 -1.46 31.43
CA ALA A 293 12.42 -1.80 32.83
C ALA A 293 11.45 -2.87 33.34
N ALA A 294 10.17 -2.80 32.95
CA ALA A 294 9.18 -3.80 33.30
C ALA A 294 9.48 -5.16 32.67
N TRP A 295 9.88 -5.20 31.39
CA TRP A 295 10.34 -6.44 30.75
C TRP A 295 11.54 -7.05 31.47
N ARG A 296 12.57 -6.24 31.77
CA ARG A 296 13.78 -6.70 32.46
C ARG A 296 13.47 -7.27 33.85
N ALA A 297 12.55 -6.66 34.60
CA ALA A 297 12.13 -7.14 35.91
C ALA A 297 11.39 -8.49 35.85
N VAL A 298 10.61 -8.72 34.79
CA VAL A 298 9.81 -9.94 34.63
C VAL A 298 10.58 -11.05 33.91
N ALA A 299 11.56 -10.74 33.07
CA ALA A 299 12.28 -11.72 32.26
C ALA A 299 12.95 -12.83 33.10
N GLY A 300 13.44 -12.50 34.30
CA GLY A 300 14.00 -13.50 35.23
C GLY A 300 12.96 -14.36 35.95
N LEU A 301 11.68 -13.97 35.90
CA LEU A 301 10.54 -14.68 36.51
C LEU A 301 9.70 -15.43 35.46
N ASP A 302 9.97 -15.25 34.17
CA ASP A 302 9.21 -15.87 33.09
C ASP A 302 9.49 -17.38 33.04
N ILE A 303 8.42 -18.18 33.11
CA ILE A 303 8.47 -19.65 33.05
C ILE A 303 8.56 -20.13 31.59
N ASN A 304 8.46 -19.23 30.60
CA ASN A 304 8.57 -19.57 29.19
C ASN A 304 9.93 -20.25 28.89
N PRO A 305 9.94 -21.46 28.31
CA PRO A 305 11.18 -22.19 28.01
C PRO A 305 12.11 -21.46 27.03
N PHE A 306 11.60 -20.49 26.26
CA PHE A 306 12.36 -19.75 25.25
C PHE A 306 13.71 -19.22 25.75
N LEU A 307 13.76 -18.56 26.91
CA LEU A 307 15.03 -18.06 27.46
C LEU A 307 15.83 -19.18 28.13
N GLN A 308 15.14 -20.16 28.73
CA GLN A 308 15.77 -21.27 29.47
C GLN A 308 16.62 -22.18 28.56
N GLU A 309 16.30 -22.24 27.27
CA GLU A 309 17.04 -23.01 26.26
C GLU A 309 18.31 -22.29 25.76
N LEU A 310 18.48 -21.00 26.06
CA LEU A 310 19.62 -20.21 25.60
C LEU A 310 20.74 -20.17 26.65
N PRO A 311 22.01 -20.27 26.27
CA PRO A 311 23.12 -20.18 27.20
C PRO A 311 23.31 -18.74 27.70
N ASP A 312 23.77 -18.60 28.94
CA ASP A 312 24.21 -17.33 29.56
C ASP A 312 23.14 -16.20 29.61
N TRP A 313 21.86 -16.51 29.36
CA TRP A 313 20.79 -15.51 29.28
C TRP A 313 20.57 -14.74 30.58
N GLN A 314 20.71 -15.42 31.73
CA GLN A 314 20.53 -14.81 33.06
C GLN A 314 21.61 -13.76 33.34
N GLU A 315 22.86 -14.09 33.00
CA GLU A 315 24.00 -13.19 33.15
C GLU A 315 23.82 -11.96 32.24
N MET A 316 23.46 -12.20 30.98
CA MET A 316 23.24 -11.10 30.02
C MET A 316 22.12 -10.14 30.47
N ILE A 317 20.99 -10.65 30.95
CA ILE A 317 19.89 -9.80 31.46
C ILE A 317 20.29 -9.06 32.73
N ALA A 318 21.10 -9.69 33.61
CA ALA A 318 21.57 -9.06 34.85
C ALA A 318 22.60 -7.93 34.61
N GLU A 319 23.32 -7.96 33.49
CA GLU A 319 24.29 -6.92 33.08
C GLU A 319 23.64 -5.71 32.40
N LEU A 320 22.36 -5.81 32.01
CA LEU A 320 21.66 -4.76 31.30
C LEU A 320 21.55 -3.45 32.13
N PRO A 321 21.93 -2.29 31.55
CA PRO A 321 21.73 -0.98 32.16
C PRO A 321 20.25 -0.68 32.49
N ASP A 322 20.00 0.25 33.40
CA ASP A 322 18.63 0.69 33.74
C ASP A 322 17.98 1.51 32.61
N ASN A 323 18.80 2.23 31.84
CA ASN A 323 18.35 3.09 30.75
C ASN A 323 18.37 2.34 29.39
N PRO A 324 17.30 2.42 28.57
CA PRO A 324 17.23 1.68 27.30
C PRO A 324 18.26 2.17 26.27
N GLU A 325 18.56 3.47 26.17
CA GLU A 325 19.59 3.96 25.24
C GLU A 325 20.99 3.46 25.61
N ALA A 326 21.29 3.37 26.91
CA ALA A 326 22.49 2.74 27.42
C ALA A 326 22.57 1.26 27.05
N ALA A 327 21.44 0.53 27.14
CA ALA A 327 21.37 -0.86 26.71
C ALA A 327 21.60 -1.02 25.19
N ILE A 328 21.02 -0.14 24.37
CA ILE A 328 21.27 -0.12 22.91
C ILE A 328 22.77 0.02 22.63
N ILE A 329 23.43 0.98 23.27
CA ILE A 329 24.88 1.21 23.10
C ILE A 329 25.68 -0.02 23.51
N LEU A 330 25.35 -0.64 24.65
CA LEU A 330 25.99 -1.85 25.13
C LEU A 330 25.88 -2.99 24.09
N GLN A 331 24.68 -3.25 23.57
CA GLN A 331 24.47 -4.35 22.61
C GLN A 331 25.17 -4.08 21.27
N LEU A 332 25.07 -2.87 20.73
CA LEU A 332 25.76 -2.50 19.48
C LEU A 332 27.29 -2.59 19.61
N THR A 333 27.83 -2.23 20.78
CA THR A 333 29.26 -2.33 21.09
C THR A 333 29.70 -3.79 21.19
N HIS A 334 28.91 -4.64 21.85
CA HIS A 334 29.23 -6.07 21.97
C HIS A 334 29.20 -6.79 20.63
N LEU A 335 28.21 -6.48 19.77
CA LEU A 335 28.17 -7.02 18.41
C LEU A 335 29.29 -6.45 17.51
N GLU A 336 30.06 -5.47 18.00
CA GLU A 336 31.13 -4.76 17.29
C GLU A 336 30.64 -4.02 16.04
N ILE A 337 29.39 -3.55 16.03
CA ILE A 337 28.87 -2.76 14.92
C ILE A 337 29.57 -1.39 14.91
N PRO A 338 30.17 -0.95 13.78
CA PRO A 338 30.80 0.35 13.68
C PRO A 338 29.84 1.50 14.02
N GLN A 339 30.28 2.47 14.84
CA GLN A 339 29.43 3.59 15.28
C GLN A 339 28.80 4.39 14.12
N ALA A 340 29.52 4.52 13.00
CA ALA A 340 29.03 5.18 11.80
C ALA A 340 27.82 4.47 11.15
N GLN A 341 27.63 3.18 11.43
CA GLN A 341 26.53 2.36 10.92
C GLN A 341 25.37 2.22 11.91
N TRP A 342 25.51 2.65 13.18
CA TRP A 342 24.48 2.45 14.20
C TRP A 342 23.11 3.00 13.80
N GLU A 343 23.04 4.22 13.26
CA GLU A 343 21.78 4.82 12.83
C GLU A 343 21.04 3.94 11.81
N GLY A 344 21.76 3.50 10.78
CA GLY A 344 21.16 2.69 9.74
C GLY A 344 20.91 1.24 10.17
N TYR A 345 21.70 0.71 11.11
CA TYR A 345 21.44 -0.60 11.72
C TYR A 345 20.16 -0.61 12.55
N LEU A 346 19.95 0.41 13.39
CA LEU A 346 18.70 0.60 14.14
C LEU A 346 17.50 0.79 13.21
N ARG A 347 17.70 1.50 12.09
CA ARG A 347 16.68 1.62 11.03
C ARG A 347 16.33 0.28 10.41
N CYS A 348 17.31 -0.56 10.05
CA CYS A 348 17.05 -1.90 9.54
C CYS A 348 16.21 -2.71 10.53
N LEU A 349 16.61 -2.77 11.81
CA LEU A 349 15.88 -3.52 12.84
C LEU A 349 14.45 -3.04 13.05
N ALA A 350 14.22 -1.72 13.04
CA ALA A 350 12.87 -1.17 13.18
C ALA A 350 11.98 -1.49 11.95
N LEU A 351 12.57 -1.59 10.76
CA LEU A 351 11.87 -1.92 9.51
C LEU A 351 11.64 -3.42 9.29
N GLU A 352 12.25 -4.30 10.07
CA GLU A 352 11.97 -5.74 10.03
C GLU A 352 10.60 -6.09 10.65
N MET A 353 10.08 -5.23 11.55
CA MET A 353 8.74 -5.32 12.15
C MET A 353 8.11 -3.91 12.25
N PRO A 354 7.80 -3.29 11.10
CA PRO A 354 7.39 -1.89 11.02
C PRO A 354 6.03 -1.61 11.68
N GLY A 355 5.18 -2.62 11.85
CA GLY A 355 3.88 -2.52 12.49
C GLY A 355 3.98 -2.19 13.98
N TRP A 356 4.59 -3.08 14.76
CA TRP A 356 4.78 -2.86 16.19
C TRP A 356 5.72 -1.68 16.47
N ALA A 357 6.82 -1.55 15.71
CA ALA A 357 7.72 -0.41 15.85
C ALA A 357 7.02 0.92 15.53
N GLY A 358 6.20 0.95 14.47
CA GLY A 358 5.38 2.11 14.09
C GLY A 358 4.34 2.48 15.14
N MET A 359 3.64 1.50 15.74
CA MET A 359 2.67 1.74 16.81
C MET A 359 3.32 2.32 18.08
N ILE A 360 4.49 1.80 18.47
CA ILE A 360 5.25 2.35 19.60
C ILE A 360 5.70 3.78 19.30
N ASN A 361 6.25 4.00 18.11
CA ASN A 361 6.67 5.32 17.67
C ASN A 361 5.49 6.30 17.63
N TRP A 362 4.33 5.87 17.12
CA TRP A 362 3.10 6.67 17.12
C TRP A 362 2.71 7.06 18.54
N ARG A 363 2.70 6.12 19.50
CA ARG A 363 2.38 6.42 20.90
C ARG A 363 3.35 7.42 21.54
N GLU A 364 4.64 7.30 21.24
CA GLU A 364 5.66 8.24 21.72
C GLU A 364 5.42 9.66 21.17
N GLN A 365 5.05 9.79 19.90
CA GLN A 365 4.78 11.08 19.25
C GLN A 365 3.41 11.69 19.60
N HIS A 366 2.51 10.94 20.26
CA HIS A 366 1.17 11.40 20.63
C HIS A 366 0.97 11.36 22.16
N PRO A 367 1.69 12.18 22.95
CA PRO A 367 1.57 12.19 24.41
C PRO A 367 0.19 12.64 24.92
N GLY A 368 -0.62 13.31 24.08
CA GLY A 368 -2.02 13.64 24.37
C GLY A 368 -2.99 12.46 24.22
N TYR A 369 -2.54 11.34 23.66
CA TYR A 369 -3.31 10.10 23.63
C TYR A 369 -3.44 9.54 25.05
N CYS A 370 -4.67 9.33 25.50
CA CYS A 370 -4.98 8.83 26.84
C CYS A 370 -5.36 7.34 26.75
N PRO A 371 -4.39 6.40 26.78
CA PRO A 371 -4.70 4.97 26.76
C PRO A 371 -5.33 4.55 28.09
N LEU A 372 -6.19 3.54 28.05
CA LEU A 372 -6.90 3.02 29.24
C LEU A 372 -5.95 2.63 30.40
N ASN A 373 -4.73 2.17 30.08
CA ASN A 373 -3.76 1.65 31.06
C ASN A 373 -2.48 2.52 31.23
N ASP A 374 -2.47 3.76 30.71
CA ASP A 374 -1.39 4.77 30.87
C ASP A 374 0.06 4.30 30.61
N ALA A 375 0.27 3.32 29.72
CA ALA A 375 1.63 2.94 29.32
C ALA A 375 2.29 4.03 28.46
N LYS A 376 3.58 4.31 28.70
CA LYS A 376 4.37 5.31 27.96
C LYS A 376 5.54 4.64 27.24
N PRO A 377 5.28 3.95 26.12
CA PRO A 377 6.33 3.25 25.38
C PRO A 377 7.23 4.25 24.65
N THR A 378 8.51 3.95 24.57
CA THR A 378 9.46 4.64 23.70
C THR A 378 10.04 3.67 22.67
N LEU A 379 10.47 4.19 21.53
CA LEU A 379 11.15 3.37 20.53
C LEU A 379 12.49 2.83 21.05
N ALA A 380 13.11 3.53 22.00
CA ALA A 380 14.28 3.06 22.72
C ALA A 380 14.00 1.77 23.51
N ASP A 381 12.84 1.67 24.18
CA ASP A 381 12.44 0.45 24.89
C ASP A 381 12.39 -0.74 23.94
N TYR A 382 11.71 -0.57 22.80
CA TYR A 382 11.55 -1.62 21.80
C TYR A 382 12.90 -2.11 21.26
N LEU A 383 13.78 -1.20 20.84
CA LEU A 383 15.06 -1.56 20.23
C LEU A 383 16.07 -2.12 21.24
N ALA A 384 16.06 -1.67 22.49
CA ALA A 384 16.89 -2.25 23.55
C ALA A 384 16.55 -3.72 23.80
N ILE A 385 15.25 -4.05 23.86
CA ILE A 385 14.79 -5.43 24.06
C ILE A 385 15.12 -6.27 22.83
N ARG A 386 14.81 -5.73 21.64
CA ARG A 386 15.05 -6.43 20.39
C ARG A 386 16.52 -6.78 20.18
N LEU A 387 17.43 -5.82 20.37
CA LEU A 387 18.88 -6.05 20.27
C LEU A 387 19.38 -7.07 21.28
N THR A 388 18.81 -7.09 22.49
CA THR A 388 19.18 -8.07 23.52
C THR A 388 18.78 -9.48 23.10
N LEU A 389 17.56 -9.67 22.61
CA LEU A 389 17.08 -10.96 22.11
C LEU A 389 17.85 -11.42 20.86
N ASP A 390 18.15 -10.49 19.95
CA ASP A 390 18.97 -10.78 18.77
C ASP A 390 20.36 -11.26 19.17
N ARG A 391 21.03 -10.58 20.11
CA ARG A 391 22.36 -11.02 20.58
C ARG A 391 22.33 -12.43 21.17
N LEU A 392 21.33 -12.78 21.97
CA LEU A 392 21.20 -14.11 22.55
C LEU A 392 21.09 -15.18 21.45
N TRP A 393 20.20 -14.99 20.48
CA TRP A 393 19.98 -15.95 19.39
C TRP A 393 21.12 -15.99 18.38
N LEU A 394 21.72 -14.85 18.05
CA LEU A 394 22.90 -14.79 17.18
C LEU A 394 24.05 -15.56 17.83
N ASN A 395 24.30 -15.37 19.13
CA ASN A 395 25.33 -16.12 19.84
C ASN A 395 25.04 -17.62 19.84
N GLN A 396 23.79 -18.03 20.07
CA GLN A 396 23.41 -19.44 20.01
C GLN A 396 23.67 -20.04 18.62
N LEU A 397 23.17 -19.38 17.56
CA LEU A 397 23.36 -19.81 16.18
C LEU A 397 24.84 -19.91 15.79
N CYS A 398 25.65 -18.91 16.16
CA CYS A 398 27.08 -18.90 15.86
C CYS A 398 27.87 -19.96 16.66
N ARG A 399 27.48 -20.24 17.91
CA ARG A 399 28.08 -21.29 18.72
C ARG A 399 27.76 -22.67 18.15
N ASP A 400 26.50 -22.92 17.80
CA ASP A 400 26.06 -24.20 17.25
C ASP A 400 26.65 -24.48 15.86
N THR A 401 26.73 -23.45 15.01
CA THR A 401 27.14 -23.61 13.61
C THR A 401 28.66 -23.52 13.42
N TRP A 402 29.33 -22.61 14.13
CA TRP A 402 30.74 -22.27 13.89
C TRP A 402 31.62 -22.28 15.15
N ALA A 403 31.07 -22.63 16.31
CA ALA A 403 31.77 -22.60 17.60
C ALA A 403 32.47 -21.25 17.88
N CYS A 404 31.80 -20.14 17.53
CA CYS A 404 32.29 -18.78 17.79
C CYS A 404 31.18 -17.86 18.28
N GLU A 405 31.56 -16.70 18.83
CA GLU A 405 30.61 -15.66 19.23
C GLU A 405 30.14 -14.83 18.04
N ALA A 406 28.95 -14.25 18.15
CA ALA A 406 28.36 -13.40 17.12
C ALA A 406 28.92 -11.96 17.14
N THR A 407 30.25 -11.82 17.14
CA THR A 407 30.94 -10.53 17.01
C THR A 407 31.56 -10.41 15.61
N LEU A 408 31.61 -9.19 15.06
CA LEU A 408 32.14 -8.99 13.70
C LEU A 408 33.59 -9.50 13.57
N SER A 409 34.44 -9.27 14.56
CA SER A 409 35.83 -9.72 14.56
C SER A 409 35.96 -11.26 14.63
N SER A 410 35.11 -11.93 15.42
CA SER A 410 35.07 -13.39 15.51
C SER A 410 34.64 -14.03 14.19
N LEU A 411 33.56 -13.54 13.60
CA LEU A 411 33.05 -13.98 12.30
C LEU A 411 34.09 -13.73 11.18
N GLN A 412 34.71 -12.56 11.18
CA GLN A 412 35.77 -12.24 10.22
C GLN A 412 36.99 -13.13 10.37
N LYS A 413 37.41 -13.43 11.60
CA LYS A 413 38.51 -14.36 11.88
C LYS A 413 38.16 -15.78 11.43
N TYR A 414 36.93 -16.25 11.67
CA TYR A 414 36.46 -17.57 11.28
C TYR A 414 36.42 -17.72 9.75
N PHE A 415 35.69 -16.86 9.04
CA PHE A 415 35.52 -16.99 7.58
C PHE A 415 36.77 -16.62 6.77
N ARG A 416 37.69 -15.81 7.32
CA ARG A 416 39.02 -15.65 6.72
C ARG A 416 39.85 -16.93 6.76
N LYS A 417 39.66 -17.77 7.78
CA LYS A 417 40.29 -19.09 7.90
C LYS A 417 39.57 -20.13 7.04
N ASN A 418 38.24 -20.06 6.98
CA ASN A 418 37.36 -21.00 6.28
C ASN A 418 36.68 -20.36 5.05
N SER A 419 37.47 -19.79 4.13
CA SER A 419 36.94 -19.05 2.98
C SER A 419 36.11 -19.92 2.02
N SER A 420 36.49 -21.19 1.87
CA SER A 420 35.77 -22.15 1.03
C SER A 420 34.37 -22.43 1.58
N GLU A 421 34.25 -22.57 2.90
CA GLU A 421 32.96 -22.77 3.57
C GLU A 421 32.04 -21.56 3.36
N TYR A 422 32.58 -20.35 3.52
CA TYR A 422 31.83 -19.13 3.28
C TYR A 422 31.28 -19.05 1.85
N LEU A 423 32.12 -19.34 0.83
CA LEU A 423 31.69 -19.27 -0.58
C LEU A 423 30.52 -20.23 -0.83
N VAL A 424 30.65 -21.48 -0.39
CA VAL A 424 29.63 -22.50 -0.60
C VAL A 424 28.32 -22.12 0.10
N ARG A 425 28.38 -21.76 1.39
CA ARG A 425 27.20 -21.36 2.18
C ARG A 425 26.48 -20.16 1.57
N ARG A 426 27.25 -19.12 1.20
CA ARG A 426 26.72 -17.89 0.59
C ARG A 426 25.91 -18.17 -0.67
N HIS A 427 26.41 -19.03 -1.56
CA HIS A 427 25.70 -19.31 -2.81
C HIS A 427 24.56 -20.30 -2.64
N LEU A 428 24.68 -21.24 -1.70
CA LEU A 428 23.60 -22.16 -1.38
C LEU A 428 22.38 -21.42 -0.83
N PHE A 429 22.55 -20.68 0.26
CA PHE A 429 21.40 -20.08 0.97
C PHE A 429 20.84 -18.84 0.27
N ARG A 430 21.57 -18.23 -0.67
CA ARG A 430 21.03 -17.22 -1.58
C ARG A 430 20.27 -17.80 -2.78
N GLY A 431 20.33 -19.11 -2.98
CA GLY A 431 19.70 -19.77 -4.13
C GLY A 431 20.41 -19.49 -5.45
N ASP A 432 21.70 -19.14 -5.41
CA ASP A 432 22.48 -18.83 -6.61
C ASP A 432 23.03 -20.10 -7.29
N LEU A 433 22.95 -21.26 -6.63
CA LEU A 433 23.53 -22.51 -7.13
C LEU A 433 22.55 -23.29 -8.01
N PRO A 434 23.03 -23.97 -9.07
CA PRO A 434 22.23 -24.94 -9.80
C PRO A 434 21.92 -26.18 -8.92
N GLU A 435 20.82 -26.86 -9.22
CA GLU A 435 20.27 -27.98 -8.43
C GLU A 435 21.29 -29.07 -8.08
N TYR A 436 22.17 -29.43 -9.02
CA TYR A 436 23.20 -30.44 -8.78
C TYR A 436 24.30 -30.01 -7.78
N LEU A 437 24.59 -28.72 -7.66
CA LEU A 437 25.51 -28.18 -6.63
C LEU A 437 24.80 -27.96 -5.31
N ILE A 438 23.49 -27.68 -5.33
CA ILE A 438 22.65 -27.57 -4.13
C ILE A 438 22.74 -28.87 -3.32
N GLN A 439 22.48 -30.03 -3.95
CA GLN A 439 22.50 -31.31 -3.26
C GLN A 439 23.87 -31.64 -2.63
N GLN A 440 24.97 -31.32 -3.34
CA GLN A 440 26.33 -31.52 -2.82
C GLN A 440 26.64 -30.59 -1.65
N ALA A 441 26.24 -29.32 -1.74
CA ALA A 441 26.43 -28.34 -0.67
C ALA A 441 25.59 -28.68 0.58
N GLU A 442 24.33 -29.09 0.42
CA GLU A 442 23.47 -29.54 1.51
C GLU A 442 24.02 -30.78 2.21
N THR A 443 24.47 -31.78 1.45
CA THR A 443 25.11 -32.98 2.00
C THR A 443 26.34 -32.62 2.81
N LEU A 444 27.17 -31.70 2.30
CA LEU A 444 28.36 -31.22 2.98
C LEU A 444 28.01 -30.47 4.28
N ILE A 445 26.97 -29.63 4.29
CA ILE A 445 26.48 -28.92 5.48
C ILE A 445 25.91 -29.89 6.53
N LEU A 446 25.09 -30.87 6.13
CA LEU A 446 24.54 -31.88 7.04
C LEU A 446 25.60 -32.82 7.61
N SER A 447 26.74 -32.95 6.91
CA SER A 447 27.88 -33.69 7.42
C SER A 447 28.65 -32.93 8.51
N VAL A 448 28.34 -31.64 8.72
CA VAL A 448 29.00 -30.79 9.72
C VAL A 448 28.71 -31.29 11.15
N GLY A 449 29.76 -31.71 11.87
CA GLY A 449 29.67 -32.41 13.18
C GLY A 449 30.03 -33.90 13.24
N LYS A 450 30.23 -34.64 12.13
CA LYS A 450 30.69 -36.05 12.15
C LYS A 450 32.23 -36.14 12.05
N GLU A 451 32.86 -37.11 12.74
CA GLU A 451 34.30 -37.24 13.03
C GLU A 451 35.30 -37.28 11.84
N GLN A 452 34.88 -37.02 10.59
CA GLN A 452 35.76 -36.90 9.43
C GLN A 452 35.47 -35.62 8.65
N HIS A 453 35.84 -34.48 9.23
CA HIS A 453 35.79 -33.17 8.56
C HIS A 453 37.01 -32.94 7.69
N ASN A 454 36.90 -33.22 6.40
CA ASN A 454 37.97 -32.93 5.48
C ASN A 454 37.81 -31.51 4.91
N ARG A 455 38.69 -30.58 5.32
CA ARG A 455 38.81 -29.26 4.70
C ARG A 455 38.95 -29.35 3.18
N SER A 456 39.49 -30.45 2.67
CA SER A 456 39.57 -30.74 1.24
C SER A 456 38.22 -30.77 0.54
N ASP A 457 37.15 -31.22 1.20
CA ASP A 457 35.85 -31.39 0.54
C ASP A 457 35.17 -30.02 0.31
N TRP A 458 35.27 -29.13 1.31
CA TRP A 458 34.91 -27.72 1.15
C TRP A 458 35.75 -27.01 0.09
N GLN A 459 37.06 -27.30 0.03
CA GLN A 459 37.94 -26.73 -0.99
C GLN A 459 37.55 -27.20 -2.39
N ASN A 460 37.33 -28.51 -2.57
CA ASN A 460 36.93 -29.10 -3.84
C ASN A 460 35.61 -28.50 -4.33
N LEU A 461 34.59 -28.47 -3.48
CA LEU A 461 33.29 -27.90 -3.87
C LEU A 461 33.37 -26.39 -4.13
N ALA A 462 34.14 -25.65 -3.33
CA ALA A 462 34.38 -24.23 -3.58
C ALA A 462 35.13 -23.98 -4.90
N ASP A 463 36.10 -24.81 -5.25
CA ASP A 463 36.81 -24.74 -6.53
C ASP A 463 35.87 -25.06 -7.71
N ILE A 464 34.96 -26.03 -7.56
CA ILE A 464 33.91 -26.33 -8.55
C ILE A 464 32.96 -25.13 -8.71
N ILE A 465 32.44 -24.57 -7.61
CA ILE A 465 31.57 -23.39 -7.61
C ILE A 465 32.30 -22.20 -8.25
N TRP A 466 33.56 -21.98 -7.91
CA TRP A 466 34.38 -20.90 -8.45
C TRP A 466 34.68 -21.09 -9.94
N THR A 467 34.90 -22.34 -10.38
CA THR A 467 35.06 -22.68 -11.81
C THR A 467 33.77 -22.43 -12.57
N TRP A 468 32.63 -22.85 -12.01
CA TRP A 468 31.32 -22.56 -12.55
C TRP A 468 31.11 -21.05 -12.69
N GLN A 469 31.43 -20.26 -11.66
CA GLN A 469 31.40 -18.78 -11.68
C GLN A 469 32.33 -18.11 -12.69
N GLY A 470 33.39 -18.79 -13.11
CA GLY A 470 34.29 -18.31 -14.17
C GLY A 470 33.87 -18.77 -15.57
N SER A 471 32.92 -19.71 -15.66
CA SER A 471 32.42 -20.26 -16.92
C SER A 471 31.36 -19.36 -17.55
N ALA A 472 31.18 -19.49 -18.87
CA ALA A 472 30.11 -18.83 -19.61
C ALA A 472 28.69 -19.20 -19.11
N MET A 473 28.55 -20.22 -18.26
CA MET A 473 27.27 -20.67 -17.67
C MET A 473 26.93 -19.97 -16.35
N SER A 474 27.84 -19.21 -15.77
CA SER A 474 27.53 -18.37 -14.61
C SER A 474 27.09 -16.98 -15.05
N ASN A 475 26.29 -16.33 -14.20
CA ASN A 475 25.79 -14.96 -14.41
C ASN A 475 26.90 -13.87 -14.41
N SER A 476 28.18 -14.25 -14.47
CA SER A 476 29.34 -13.37 -14.61
C SER A 476 29.38 -12.76 -16.01
N ARG A 477 28.59 -11.69 -16.23
CA ARG A 477 28.36 -11.01 -17.52
C ARG A 477 29.64 -10.78 -18.36
N PRO A 478 29.89 -11.55 -19.44
CA PRO A 478 30.55 -10.98 -20.61
C PRO A 478 29.71 -9.82 -21.17
N VAL A 479 30.30 -8.91 -21.93
CA VAL A 479 29.58 -7.75 -22.52
C VAL A 479 28.37 -8.21 -23.35
N HIS A 480 28.44 -9.39 -23.98
CA HIS A 480 27.34 -10.08 -24.63
C HIS A 480 27.41 -11.58 -24.35
N SER A 481 26.25 -12.23 -24.17
CA SER A 481 26.13 -13.69 -24.05
C SER A 481 24.98 -14.23 -24.93
N VAL A 482 24.93 -15.55 -25.10
CA VAL A 482 23.89 -16.24 -25.88
C VAL A 482 22.51 -16.13 -25.20
N TYR A 483 22.48 -16.23 -23.88
CA TYR A 483 21.25 -16.24 -23.07
C TYR A 483 20.79 -14.84 -22.61
N ASP A 484 21.64 -13.84 -22.79
CA ASP A 484 21.33 -12.42 -22.57
C ASP A 484 21.12 -11.74 -23.93
N SER A 485 22.15 -11.11 -24.48
CA SER A 485 22.07 -10.28 -25.68
C SER A 485 21.50 -10.98 -26.92
N ALA A 486 21.92 -12.22 -27.23
CA ALA A 486 21.42 -12.90 -28.42
C ALA A 486 19.96 -13.30 -28.26
N TRP A 487 19.57 -13.79 -27.08
CA TRP A 487 18.18 -14.14 -26.75
C TRP A 487 17.25 -12.92 -26.83
N GLN A 488 17.64 -11.80 -26.21
CA GLN A 488 16.84 -10.58 -26.23
C GLN A 488 16.61 -10.06 -27.65
N LEU A 489 17.67 -10.00 -28.47
CA LEU A 489 17.56 -9.59 -29.87
C LEU A 489 16.73 -10.58 -30.68
N PHE A 490 16.86 -11.88 -30.44
CA PHE A 490 16.08 -12.91 -31.11
C PHE A 490 14.58 -12.74 -30.82
N ARG A 491 14.20 -12.60 -29.55
CA ARG A 491 12.80 -12.35 -29.16
C ARG A 491 12.29 -11.03 -29.72
N LEU A 492 13.06 -9.94 -29.60
CA LEU A 492 12.71 -8.63 -30.17
C LEU A 492 12.46 -8.73 -31.68
N SER A 493 13.32 -9.45 -32.40
CA SER A 493 13.20 -9.66 -33.84
C SER A 493 11.93 -10.40 -34.23
N GLN A 494 11.55 -11.43 -33.46
CA GLN A 494 10.31 -12.17 -33.69
C GLN A 494 9.08 -11.29 -33.47
N HIS A 495 9.08 -10.43 -32.44
CA HIS A 495 7.98 -9.50 -32.19
C HIS A 495 7.91 -8.33 -33.19
N LEU A 496 9.04 -7.92 -33.76
CA LEU A 496 9.09 -6.96 -34.88
C LEU A 496 8.68 -7.58 -36.23
N GLY A 497 8.65 -8.92 -36.33
CA GLY A 497 8.39 -9.63 -37.57
C GLY A 497 9.57 -9.60 -38.56
N PHE A 498 10.80 -9.45 -38.05
CA PHE A 498 12.00 -9.30 -38.89
C PHE A 498 12.76 -10.61 -39.04
N SER A 499 12.85 -11.10 -40.28
CA SER A 499 13.67 -12.26 -40.65
C SER A 499 15.17 -11.94 -40.71
N ALA A 500 16.00 -12.97 -40.86
CA ALA A 500 17.46 -12.84 -41.00
C ALA A 500 17.88 -11.84 -42.10
N LYS A 501 17.12 -11.75 -43.21
CA LYS A 501 17.42 -10.79 -44.29
C LYS A 501 17.39 -9.33 -43.80
N HIS A 502 16.43 -8.96 -42.95
CA HIS A 502 16.33 -7.60 -42.39
C HIS A 502 17.57 -7.25 -41.54
N TRP A 503 18.03 -8.18 -40.71
CA TRP A 503 19.20 -7.99 -39.85
C TRP A 503 20.55 -8.13 -40.56
N SER A 504 20.56 -8.66 -41.79
CA SER A 504 21.79 -8.83 -42.56
C SER A 504 22.48 -7.49 -42.87
N VAL A 505 21.67 -6.44 -43.10
CA VAL A 505 22.12 -5.07 -43.43
C VAL A 505 22.49 -4.27 -42.17
N VAL A 506 21.92 -4.62 -41.02
CA VAL A 506 22.17 -3.95 -39.73
C VAL A 506 23.58 -4.26 -39.22
N THR A 507 24.28 -3.22 -38.75
CA THR A 507 25.64 -3.33 -38.23
C THR A 507 25.66 -3.81 -36.77
N LYS A 508 26.80 -4.33 -36.31
CA LYS A 508 26.98 -4.73 -34.90
C LYS A 508 26.73 -3.57 -33.94
N VAL A 509 27.16 -2.36 -34.29
CA VAL A 509 26.97 -1.15 -33.48
C VAL A 509 25.48 -0.80 -33.30
N GLU A 510 24.67 -0.97 -34.34
CA GLU A 510 23.22 -0.76 -34.24
C GLU A 510 22.54 -1.82 -33.36
N LEU A 511 23.00 -3.08 -33.41
CA LEU A 511 22.52 -4.14 -32.50
C LEU A 511 22.91 -3.86 -31.04
N GLU A 512 24.14 -3.43 -30.79
CA GLU A 512 24.61 -3.01 -29.47
C GLU A 512 23.81 -1.80 -28.95
N HIS A 513 23.45 -0.87 -29.83
CA HIS A 513 22.60 0.27 -29.49
C HIS A 513 21.18 -0.18 -29.10
N LEU A 514 20.56 -1.11 -29.85
CA LEU A 514 19.26 -1.71 -29.49
C LEU A 514 19.28 -2.39 -28.12
N LEU A 515 20.35 -3.13 -27.81
CA LEU A 515 20.54 -3.74 -26.48
C LEU A 515 20.75 -2.70 -25.38
N GLY A 516 21.47 -1.61 -25.69
CA GLY A 516 21.62 -0.47 -24.80
C GLY A 516 20.27 0.16 -24.43
N VAL A 517 19.36 0.29 -25.40
CA VAL A 517 17.99 0.79 -25.20
C VAL A 517 17.19 -0.12 -24.26
N LEU A 518 17.24 -1.44 -24.45
CA LEU A 518 16.58 -2.39 -23.54
C LEU A 518 17.16 -2.35 -22.11
N THR A 519 18.47 -2.12 -21.99
CA THR A 519 19.17 -2.02 -20.70
C THR A 519 18.84 -0.72 -19.97
N GLU A 520 18.73 0.41 -20.69
CA GLU A 520 18.34 1.70 -20.14
C GLU A 520 16.90 1.67 -19.58
N PHE A 521 16.02 0.90 -20.23
CA PHE A 521 14.61 0.79 -19.86
C PHE A 521 14.38 -0.19 -18.70
N SER A 522 14.96 0.15 -17.54
CA SER A 522 14.88 -0.65 -16.32
C SER A 522 13.45 -1.00 -15.89
N ALA A 523 13.28 -2.06 -15.09
CA ALA A 523 11.98 -2.49 -14.59
C ALA A 523 11.21 -1.39 -13.81
N ALA A 524 11.92 -0.55 -13.07
CA ALA A 524 11.31 0.59 -12.36
C ALA A 524 10.73 1.61 -13.35
N ARG A 525 11.48 1.91 -14.43
CA ARG A 525 11.05 2.83 -15.47
C ARG A 525 9.87 2.28 -16.28
N ARG A 526 9.91 0.99 -16.63
CA ARG A 526 8.76 0.28 -17.23
C ARG A 526 7.52 0.39 -16.36
N SER A 527 7.65 0.19 -15.05
CA SER A 527 6.54 0.29 -14.10
C SER A 527 5.95 1.70 -14.04
N TYR A 528 6.80 2.73 -14.10
CA TYR A 528 6.35 4.13 -14.14
C TYR A 528 5.63 4.49 -15.45
N ILE A 529 6.12 4.02 -16.59
CA ILE A 529 5.43 4.19 -17.88
C ILE A 529 4.08 3.47 -17.89
N TRP A 530 3.99 2.27 -17.31
CA TRP A 530 2.70 1.57 -17.14
C TRP A 530 1.71 2.37 -16.30
N LEU A 531 2.16 2.92 -15.16
CA LEU A 531 1.31 3.75 -14.30
C LEU A 531 0.81 4.99 -15.03
N THR A 532 1.70 5.73 -15.69
CA THR A 532 1.35 6.97 -16.39
C THR A 532 0.44 6.73 -17.60
N ALA A 533 0.64 5.64 -18.34
CA ALA A 533 -0.27 5.23 -19.41
C ALA A 533 -1.66 4.90 -18.87
N TYR A 534 -1.74 4.17 -17.75
CA TYR A 534 -3.02 3.82 -17.14
C TYR A 534 -3.77 5.04 -16.59
N GLU A 535 -3.06 5.95 -15.92
CA GLU A 535 -3.62 7.21 -15.43
C GLU A 535 -4.09 8.12 -16.56
N ARG A 536 -3.33 8.16 -17.67
CA ARG A 536 -3.76 8.88 -18.87
C ARG A 536 -5.06 8.32 -19.40
N HIS A 537 -5.16 7.01 -19.61
CA HIS A 537 -6.37 6.37 -20.13
C HIS A 537 -7.63 6.77 -19.31
N TYR A 538 -7.54 6.66 -17.99
CA TYR A 538 -8.62 7.06 -17.08
C TYR A 538 -8.93 8.57 -17.17
N ARG A 539 -7.89 9.42 -17.16
CA ARG A 539 -8.03 10.87 -17.24
C ARG A 539 -8.68 11.32 -18.54
N GLU A 540 -8.25 10.80 -19.69
CA GLU A 540 -8.81 11.16 -21.00
C GLU A 540 -10.31 10.84 -21.06
N SER A 541 -10.71 9.66 -20.58
CA SER A 541 -12.13 9.28 -20.47
C SER A 541 -12.92 10.26 -19.59
N LEU A 542 -12.43 10.59 -18.40
CA LEU A 542 -13.07 11.55 -17.50
C LEU A 542 -13.20 12.95 -18.12
N LEU A 543 -12.12 13.46 -18.71
CA LEU A 543 -12.12 14.79 -19.32
C LEU A 543 -13.05 14.86 -20.54
N GLN A 544 -13.12 13.79 -21.34
CA GLN A 544 -14.04 13.68 -22.47
C GLN A 544 -15.51 13.71 -22.03
N MET A 545 -15.86 13.02 -20.92
CA MET A 545 -17.22 13.07 -20.35
C MET A 545 -17.58 14.48 -19.88
N LEU A 546 -16.69 15.14 -19.13
CA LEU A 546 -16.92 16.50 -18.64
C LEU A 546 -17.04 17.51 -19.78
N HIS A 547 -16.22 17.37 -20.83
CA HIS A 547 -16.29 18.22 -22.01
C HIS A 547 -17.60 18.01 -22.77
N SER A 548 -18.01 16.76 -22.98
CA SER A 548 -19.26 16.43 -23.68
C SER A 548 -20.47 16.98 -22.93
N ASN A 549 -20.48 16.87 -21.60
CA ASN A 549 -21.54 17.43 -20.76
C ASN A 549 -21.64 18.96 -20.91
N TYR A 550 -20.52 19.66 -20.82
CA TYR A 550 -20.46 21.12 -21.02
C TYR A 550 -21.08 21.56 -22.37
N MET A 551 -20.82 20.80 -23.43
CA MET A 551 -21.34 21.11 -24.77
C MET A 551 -22.85 20.86 -24.91
N GLN A 552 -23.40 19.89 -24.18
CA GLN A 552 -24.85 19.63 -24.15
C GLN A 552 -25.61 20.70 -23.35
N GLU A 553 -25.03 21.20 -22.26
CA GLU A 553 -25.67 22.20 -21.39
C GLU A 553 -25.88 23.56 -22.05
N ASN A 554 -24.99 23.99 -22.95
CA ASN A 554 -25.20 25.21 -23.74
C ASN A 554 -26.46 25.17 -24.63
N ARG A 555 -27.18 24.05 -24.67
CA ARG A 555 -28.42 23.85 -25.44
C ARG A 555 -29.70 23.82 -24.58
N THR A 556 -29.62 23.75 -23.25
CA THR A 556 -30.80 23.68 -22.36
C THR A 556 -31.10 25.03 -21.67
N LYS A 557 -32.40 25.38 -21.60
CA LYS A 557 -32.92 26.68 -21.10
C LYS A 557 -32.74 26.85 -19.58
N PRO A 558 -32.79 28.11 -19.05
CA PRO A 558 -32.61 28.38 -17.63
C PRO A 558 -33.62 27.62 -16.77
N LYS A 559 -33.13 26.98 -15.70
CA LYS A 559 -33.98 26.29 -14.72
C LYS A 559 -34.89 27.31 -14.00
N SER A 560 -36.17 26.96 -13.87
CA SER A 560 -37.08 27.59 -12.91
C SER A 560 -36.56 27.42 -11.47
N GLN A 561 -37.17 28.13 -10.52
CA GLN A 561 -36.85 27.96 -9.10
C GLN A 561 -36.91 26.47 -8.70
N PRO A 562 -35.88 25.93 -8.02
CA PRO A 562 -35.85 24.52 -7.62
C PRO A 562 -36.94 24.22 -6.59
N ALA A 563 -37.50 23.02 -6.65
CA ALA A 563 -38.49 22.52 -5.69
C ALA A 563 -37.84 22.17 -4.34
N ALA A 564 -36.61 21.63 -4.37
CA ALA A 564 -35.80 21.37 -3.19
C ALA A 564 -34.30 21.44 -3.51
N GLN A 565 -33.50 21.76 -2.51
CA GLN A 565 -32.04 21.78 -2.57
C GLN A 565 -31.48 20.82 -1.53
N VAL A 566 -30.72 19.83 -1.94
CA VAL A 566 -30.19 18.77 -1.07
C VAL A 566 -28.68 18.90 -0.98
N ILE A 567 -28.19 19.24 0.21
CA ILE A 567 -26.76 19.31 0.52
C ILE A 567 -26.36 17.97 1.14
N VAL A 568 -25.47 17.25 0.47
CA VAL A 568 -24.93 15.94 0.89
C VAL A 568 -23.41 16.03 1.06
N SER A 569 -22.80 14.98 1.60
CA SER A 569 -21.34 14.83 1.60
C SER A 569 -20.77 14.81 0.17
N MET A 570 -19.55 15.30 -0.03
CA MET A 570 -18.83 15.20 -1.31
C MET A 570 -18.31 13.78 -1.65
N ASP A 571 -18.57 12.83 -0.75
CA ASP A 571 -18.20 11.42 -0.82
C ASP A 571 -18.58 10.77 -2.17
N ASN A 572 -17.71 9.94 -2.74
CA ASN A 572 -17.97 9.23 -3.99
C ASN A 572 -19.15 8.25 -3.86
N ARG A 573 -19.42 7.74 -2.64
CA ARG A 573 -20.50 6.79 -2.38
C ARG A 573 -21.91 7.37 -2.53
N VAL A 574 -22.06 8.70 -2.41
CA VAL A 574 -23.36 9.39 -2.59
C VAL A 574 -23.56 9.92 -4.01
N GLU A 575 -22.63 9.65 -4.93
CA GLU A 575 -22.72 10.10 -6.32
C GLU A 575 -23.98 9.57 -7.02
N SER A 576 -24.25 8.27 -6.92
CA SER A 576 -25.45 7.63 -7.46
C SER A 576 -26.73 8.25 -6.89
N LEU A 577 -26.80 8.44 -5.57
CA LEU A 577 -27.94 9.05 -4.88
C LEU A 577 -28.26 10.43 -5.48
N ARG A 578 -27.24 11.27 -5.68
CA ARG A 578 -27.41 12.60 -6.26
C ARG A 578 -27.93 12.53 -7.69
N ARG A 579 -27.37 11.64 -8.52
CA ARG A 579 -27.82 11.45 -9.91
C ARG A 579 -29.27 10.97 -9.97
N PHE A 580 -29.69 10.03 -9.11
CA PHE A 580 -31.07 9.53 -9.07
C PHE A 580 -32.06 10.56 -8.56
N LEU A 581 -31.69 11.38 -7.57
CA LEU A 581 -32.50 12.50 -7.11
C LEU A 581 -32.82 13.47 -8.26
N GLU A 582 -31.78 13.88 -9.00
CA GLU A 582 -31.90 14.88 -10.08
C GLU A 582 -32.56 14.31 -11.34
N THR A 583 -32.35 13.03 -11.64
CA THR A 583 -32.99 12.35 -12.77
C THR A 583 -34.46 12.04 -12.48
N GLY A 584 -34.76 11.62 -11.25
CA GLY A 584 -36.13 11.33 -10.80
C GLY A 584 -37.00 12.58 -10.68
N ASN A 585 -36.42 13.69 -10.20
CA ASN A 585 -37.07 14.99 -10.14
C ASN A 585 -36.12 16.10 -10.59
N THR A 586 -36.33 16.59 -11.82
CA THR A 586 -35.49 17.63 -12.44
C THR A 586 -35.54 18.99 -11.74
N ALA A 587 -36.49 19.19 -10.82
CA ALA A 587 -36.59 20.37 -9.97
C ALA A 587 -35.78 20.27 -8.67
N ILE A 588 -35.16 19.12 -8.39
CA ILE A 588 -34.23 18.96 -7.26
C ILE A 588 -32.81 19.33 -7.71
N GLU A 589 -32.10 20.08 -6.85
CA GLU A 589 -30.71 20.44 -7.04
C GLU A 589 -29.86 19.87 -5.90
N THR A 590 -28.69 19.30 -6.20
CA THR A 590 -27.81 18.73 -5.19
C THR A 590 -26.46 19.42 -5.07
N PHE A 591 -25.96 19.54 -3.85
CA PHE A 591 -24.63 20.09 -3.54
C PHE A 591 -23.81 19.08 -2.74
N GLY A 592 -22.52 18.97 -3.05
CA GLY A 592 -21.59 18.12 -2.32
C GLY A 592 -20.63 18.95 -1.49
N VAL A 593 -20.57 18.72 -0.18
CA VAL A 593 -19.72 19.49 0.74
C VAL A 593 -18.72 18.60 1.47
N ALA A 594 -17.55 19.18 1.79
CA ALA A 594 -16.48 18.51 2.52
C ALA A 594 -16.78 18.40 4.03
N GLY A 595 -17.88 17.73 4.35
CA GLY A 595 -18.45 17.61 5.70
C GLY A 595 -19.29 18.81 6.13
N PHE A 596 -20.10 18.62 7.18
CA PHE A 596 -20.97 19.67 7.73
C PHE A 596 -20.29 20.38 8.90
N LEU A 597 -20.63 21.66 9.07
CA LEU A 597 -20.05 22.59 10.04
C LEU A 597 -19.86 21.95 11.41
N SER A 598 -18.62 21.59 11.72
CA SER A 598 -18.21 21.24 13.06
C SER A 598 -17.07 22.17 13.41
N SER A 599 -17.26 22.99 14.44
CA SER A 599 -16.12 23.55 15.17
C SER A 599 -15.21 22.36 15.48
N PRO A 600 -13.87 22.49 15.39
CA PRO A 600 -13.00 21.48 15.97
C PRO A 600 -13.48 21.34 17.42
N VAL A 601 -14.08 20.19 17.74
CA VAL A 601 -14.11 19.76 19.12
C VAL A 601 -12.62 19.77 19.45
N PRO A 602 -12.13 20.59 20.40
CA PRO A 602 -10.75 20.46 20.81
C PRO A 602 -10.53 18.96 21.01
N ASN A 603 -9.39 18.42 20.58
CA ASN A 603 -8.99 17.03 20.85
C ASN A 603 -9.00 16.69 22.36
N ASN A 604 -9.52 17.56 23.22
CA ASN A 604 -10.20 17.30 24.48
C ASN A 604 -11.51 16.48 24.37
N ALA A 605 -11.83 15.85 23.24
CA ALA A 605 -12.54 14.57 23.26
C ALA A 605 -11.62 13.43 23.79
N GLY A 606 -10.88 13.71 24.87
CA GLY A 606 -10.38 12.73 25.84
C GLY A 606 -11.52 12.11 26.67
N HIS A 607 -12.77 12.38 26.30
CA HIS A 607 -13.96 11.73 26.82
C HIS A 607 -14.73 11.02 25.70
N PHE A 608 -14.05 10.14 24.95
CA PHE A 608 -14.66 8.83 24.75
C PHE A 608 -14.43 8.08 26.07
N SER A 609 -15.21 8.44 27.09
CA SER A 609 -15.30 7.60 28.28
C SER A 609 -15.76 6.23 27.80
N VAL A 610 -15.30 5.17 28.45
CA VAL A 610 -15.81 3.81 28.24
C VAL A 610 -17.35 3.83 28.24
N THR A 611 -17.99 4.75 28.99
CA THR A 611 -19.45 4.97 28.99
C THR A 611 -20.07 5.42 27.66
N ASP A 612 -19.34 6.10 26.78
CA ASP A 612 -19.87 6.56 25.48
C ASP A 612 -19.58 5.56 24.36
N ALA A 613 -18.44 4.84 24.42
CA ALA A 613 -18.24 3.62 23.62
C ALA A 613 -19.23 2.50 23.98
N LEU A 614 -19.66 2.44 25.26
CA LEU A 614 -20.73 1.57 25.75
C LEU A 614 -22.13 1.99 25.26
N LYS A 615 -22.32 3.23 24.78
CA LYS A 615 -23.61 3.73 24.28
C LYS A 615 -23.73 3.66 22.76
N THR A 616 -22.65 3.90 22.02
CA THR A 616 -22.67 3.94 20.54
C THR A 616 -22.45 2.58 19.88
N ASN A 617 -22.04 1.58 20.66
CA ASN A 617 -21.96 0.20 20.23
C ASN A 617 -22.57 -0.67 21.33
N PRO A 618 -23.83 -1.13 21.20
CA PRO A 618 -24.30 -2.24 22.01
C PRO A 618 -23.69 -3.52 21.41
N LEU A 619 -22.35 -3.62 21.39
CA LEU A 619 -21.79 -4.88 21.83
C LEU A 619 -22.35 -5.02 23.24
N THR A 620 -23.23 -5.97 23.43
CA THR A 620 -23.90 -6.25 24.69
C THR A 620 -22.88 -6.48 25.79
N PHE A 621 -22.41 -5.40 26.40
CA PHE A 621 -21.53 -5.45 27.55
C PHE A 621 -22.42 -5.71 28.75
N ASP A 622 -22.60 -7.00 28.98
CA ASP A 622 -23.22 -7.58 30.15
C ASP A 622 -22.59 -6.96 31.42
N LEU A 623 -23.42 -6.37 32.29
CA LEU A 623 -23.01 -5.88 33.62
C LEU A 623 -22.04 -6.81 34.38
N PRO A 624 -22.16 -8.17 34.29
CA PRO A 624 -21.16 -9.09 34.82
C PRO A 624 -19.75 -8.95 34.25
N GLN A 625 -19.55 -8.53 32.99
CA GLN A 625 -18.21 -8.30 32.42
C GLN A 625 -17.55 -7.04 32.98
N ILE A 626 -18.33 -6.00 33.32
CA ILE A 626 -17.82 -4.77 33.95
C ILE A 626 -17.40 -5.06 35.39
N LEU A 627 -18.23 -5.81 36.12
CA LEU A 627 -17.90 -6.29 37.46
C LEU A 627 -16.69 -7.24 37.45
N ALA A 628 -16.59 -8.13 36.46
CA ALA A 628 -15.42 -8.98 36.24
C ALA A 628 -14.18 -8.12 35.93
N LYS A 629 -14.26 -7.12 35.04
CA LYS A 629 -13.14 -6.21 34.74
C LYS A 629 -12.68 -5.42 35.96
N LEU A 630 -13.59 -4.84 36.75
CA LEU A 630 -13.25 -4.12 37.98
C LEU A 630 -12.62 -5.05 39.03
N TRP A 631 -13.15 -6.26 39.17
CA TRP A 631 -12.60 -7.27 40.06
C TRP A 631 -11.22 -7.74 39.57
N HIS A 632 -11.04 -7.96 38.26
CA HIS A 632 -9.78 -8.39 37.64
C HIS A 632 -8.68 -7.32 37.64
N HIS A 633 -9.04 -6.04 37.52
CA HIS A 633 -8.08 -4.93 37.51
C HIS A 633 -7.43 -4.72 38.89
N SER A 634 -8.20 -4.94 39.97
CA SER A 634 -7.70 -4.89 41.35
C SER A 634 -6.85 -6.10 41.75
N LEU A 635 -7.02 -7.25 41.08
CA LEU A 635 -6.38 -8.52 41.43
C LEU A 635 -4.99 -8.71 40.82
N ARG A 636 -4.64 -7.96 39.77
CA ARG A 636 -3.46 -8.24 38.90
C ARG A 636 -2.37 -7.18 38.90
N GLY A 637 -2.61 -6.04 39.56
CA GLY A 637 -1.57 -5.03 39.78
C GLY A 637 -0.53 -5.41 40.84
N ASN A 638 -0.73 -6.54 41.56
CA ASN A 638 0.12 -6.97 42.66
C ASN A 638 0.69 -8.38 42.40
N LEU A 639 2.03 -8.45 42.26
CA LEU A 639 2.81 -9.68 42.01
C LEU A 639 2.57 -10.80 43.06
N LEU A 640 2.13 -10.46 44.27
CA LEU A 640 1.98 -11.40 45.39
C LEU A 640 0.62 -12.11 45.48
N PHE A 641 -0.48 -11.50 44.99
CA PHE A 641 -1.85 -12.01 45.21
C PHE A 641 -2.47 -12.69 43.97
N SER A 642 -1.91 -12.46 42.78
CA SER A 642 -2.37 -13.01 41.51
C SER A 642 -2.43 -14.56 41.44
N PRO A 643 -1.44 -15.32 41.94
CA PRO A 643 -1.44 -16.79 41.80
C PRO A 643 -2.57 -17.48 42.57
N LEU A 644 -2.90 -16.98 43.77
CA LEU A 644 -3.88 -17.59 44.67
C LEU A 644 -5.31 -17.47 44.11
N LEU A 645 -5.63 -16.31 43.54
CA LEU A 645 -6.95 -16.04 42.94
C LEU A 645 -7.13 -16.69 41.58
N MET A 646 -6.04 -16.91 40.82
CA MET A 646 -6.08 -17.69 39.59
C MET A 646 -6.52 -19.14 39.87
N VAL A 647 -5.95 -19.79 40.89
CA VAL A 647 -6.34 -21.16 41.30
C VAL A 647 -7.84 -21.26 41.62
N ILE A 648 -8.43 -20.20 42.19
CA ILE A 648 -9.86 -20.14 42.52
C ILE A 648 -10.74 -19.92 41.26
N ALA A 649 -10.25 -19.16 40.28
CA ALA A 649 -11.00 -18.84 39.05
C ALA A 649 -10.93 -19.94 37.97
N THR A 650 -9.86 -20.75 37.94
CA THR A 650 -9.64 -21.80 36.93
C THR A 650 -10.80 -22.79 36.78
N PRO A 651 -11.45 -23.30 37.84
CA PRO A 651 -12.57 -24.24 37.71
C PRO A 651 -13.78 -23.62 36.99
N ILE A 652 -14.07 -22.34 37.25
CA ILE A 652 -15.18 -21.61 36.63
C ILE A 652 -14.93 -21.41 35.14
N MET A 653 -13.69 -21.05 34.78
CA MET A 653 -13.30 -20.89 33.38
C MET A 653 -13.28 -22.22 32.62
N LEU A 654 -12.89 -23.33 33.26
CA LEU A 654 -12.94 -24.67 32.66
C LEU A 654 -14.37 -25.12 32.35
N VAL A 655 -15.33 -24.76 33.20
CA VAL A 655 -16.75 -25.05 32.95
C VAL A 655 -17.27 -24.25 31.75
N ASP A 656 -16.93 -22.96 31.66
CA ASP A 656 -17.28 -22.11 30.50
C ASP A 656 -16.64 -22.62 29.20
N LEU A 657 -15.36 -23.02 29.25
CA LEU A 657 -14.66 -23.61 28.11
C LEU A 657 -15.29 -24.96 27.69
N GLY A 658 -15.68 -25.78 28.67
CA GLY A 658 -16.37 -27.05 28.43
C GLY A 658 -17.72 -26.85 27.74
N ILE A 659 -18.50 -25.84 28.16
CA ILE A 659 -19.78 -25.49 27.49
C ILE A 659 -19.52 -25.04 26.05
N LYS A 660 -18.49 -24.22 25.81
CA LYS A 660 -18.07 -23.78 24.46
C LYS A 660 -17.65 -24.95 23.56
N PHE A 661 -17.02 -25.97 24.12
CA PHE A 661 -16.52 -27.13 23.37
C PHE A 661 -17.63 -28.15 23.04
N PHE A 662 -18.55 -28.40 23.98
CA PHE A 662 -19.57 -29.45 23.84
C PHE A 662 -20.94 -28.97 23.35
N ALA A 663 -21.24 -27.66 23.35
CA ALA A 663 -22.52 -27.11 22.90
C ALA A 663 -22.40 -25.78 22.11
N PRO A 664 -21.63 -25.74 21.00
CA PRO A 664 -21.32 -24.49 20.28
C PRO A 664 -22.54 -23.83 19.59
N LEU A 665 -23.59 -24.60 19.26
CA LEU A 665 -24.72 -24.13 18.45
C LEU A 665 -25.88 -23.52 19.25
N THR A 666 -25.99 -23.78 20.56
CA THR A 666 -27.12 -23.33 21.39
C THR A 666 -26.85 -21.99 22.07
N GLN A 667 -25.58 -21.59 22.19
CA GLN A 667 -25.18 -20.36 22.86
C GLN A 667 -25.54 -19.07 22.08
N PRO A 668 -25.20 -18.92 20.78
CA PRO A 668 -25.47 -17.66 20.09
C PRO A 668 -26.98 -17.41 19.99
N ILE A 669 -27.80 -18.44 19.76
CA ILE A 669 -29.26 -18.28 19.64
C ILE A 669 -29.91 -17.87 20.97
N PHE A 670 -29.43 -18.39 22.10
CA PHE A 670 -30.01 -18.12 23.42
C PHE A 670 -29.53 -16.76 23.97
N VAL A 671 -28.24 -16.47 23.88
CA VAL A 671 -27.65 -15.19 24.30
C VAL A 671 -28.16 -14.06 23.39
N GLN A 672 -28.31 -14.30 22.08
CA GLN A 672 -28.80 -13.29 21.14
C GLN A 672 -30.32 -13.08 21.26
N LYS A 673 -31.12 -14.10 21.61
CA LYS A 673 -32.54 -13.90 21.95
C LYS A 673 -32.74 -13.10 23.24
N ILE A 674 -31.89 -13.30 24.24
CA ILE A 674 -31.94 -12.55 25.50
C ILE A 674 -31.40 -11.13 25.30
N SER A 675 -30.28 -10.99 24.60
CA SER A 675 -29.70 -9.72 24.13
C SER A 675 -30.71 -8.90 23.34
N ASN A 676 -31.35 -9.47 22.31
CA ASN A 676 -32.31 -8.77 21.47
C ASN A 676 -33.60 -8.41 22.22
N ARG A 677 -34.01 -9.23 23.21
CA ARG A 677 -35.13 -8.87 24.11
C ARG A 677 -34.74 -7.80 25.12
N LEU A 678 -33.50 -7.79 25.60
CA LEU A 678 -33.00 -6.77 26.53
C LEU A 678 -32.71 -5.46 25.81
N SER A 679 -32.13 -5.46 24.60
CA SER A 679 -31.92 -4.26 23.79
C SER A 679 -33.24 -3.64 23.34
N ALA A 680 -34.24 -4.44 22.97
CA ALA A 680 -35.59 -3.94 22.70
C ALA A 680 -36.31 -3.35 23.93
N ILE A 681 -35.85 -3.64 25.14
CA ILE A 681 -36.37 -3.08 26.41
C ILE A 681 -35.49 -1.92 26.93
N LEU A 682 -34.20 -1.89 26.54
CA LEU A 682 -33.18 -0.96 27.01
C LEU A 682 -32.77 0.10 25.99
N GLU A 683 -33.22 0.03 24.73
CA GLU A 683 -33.20 1.17 23.82
C GLU A 683 -34.34 2.09 24.25
N PRO A 684 -34.07 3.20 24.95
CA PRO A 684 -35.03 4.28 24.85
C PRO A 684 -34.98 4.73 23.38
N ASN A 685 -36.12 5.09 22.81
CA ASN A 685 -36.17 6.11 21.76
C ASN A 685 -35.67 7.44 22.36
N THR A 686 -34.45 7.48 22.88
CA THR A 686 -33.77 8.70 23.26
C THR A 686 -33.30 9.30 21.95
N PRO A 687 -33.84 10.46 21.53
CA PRO A 687 -33.20 11.21 20.47
C PRO A 687 -31.77 11.47 20.94
N LEU A 688 -30.80 10.83 20.30
CA LEU A 688 -29.40 11.19 20.45
C LEU A 688 -29.33 12.64 19.97
N VAL A 689 -29.02 13.52 20.93
CA VAL A 689 -28.95 14.98 20.84
C VAL A 689 -30.29 15.69 21.03
N SER A 690 -30.62 16.01 22.29
CA SER A 690 -31.34 17.26 22.57
C SER A 690 -30.51 18.42 22.02
N ALA A 691 -31.12 19.28 21.19
CA ALA A 691 -30.49 20.44 20.55
C ALA A 691 -29.84 21.47 21.51
N GLU A 692 -29.87 21.21 22.82
CA GLU A 692 -29.40 22.12 23.88
C GLU A 692 -28.14 21.63 24.62
N SER A 693 -27.70 20.38 24.43
CA SER A 693 -26.54 19.84 25.17
C SER A 693 -25.22 19.93 24.38
N GLY A 694 -24.55 21.09 24.46
CA GLY A 694 -23.09 21.14 24.65
C GLY A 694 -22.15 20.93 23.46
N MET A 695 -22.59 20.98 22.20
CA MET A 695 -21.66 21.16 21.07
C MET A 695 -21.56 22.66 20.74
N ALA A 696 -20.34 23.17 20.57
CA ALA A 696 -20.13 24.57 20.17
C ALA A 696 -20.86 24.82 18.85
N LEU A 697 -21.86 25.70 18.88
CA LEU A 697 -22.57 26.17 17.69
C LEU A 697 -21.55 26.57 16.63
N ALA A 698 -21.71 26.08 15.39
CA ALA A 698 -20.92 26.54 14.27
C ALA A 698 -20.95 28.07 14.23
N SER A 699 -19.80 28.71 14.03
CA SER A 699 -19.79 30.16 13.92
C SER A 699 -20.59 30.57 12.68
N ILE A 700 -21.30 31.69 12.76
CA ILE A 700 -22.11 32.20 11.63
C ILE A 700 -21.25 32.43 10.39
N ALA A 701 -19.97 32.80 10.60
CA ALA A 701 -18.96 32.90 9.55
C ALA A 701 -18.68 31.58 8.83
N GLU A 702 -18.69 30.43 9.52
CA GLU A 702 -18.49 29.12 8.88
C GLU A 702 -19.72 28.72 8.04
N LEU A 703 -20.95 28.96 8.53
CA LEU A 703 -22.17 28.75 7.74
C LEU A 703 -22.20 29.64 6.51
N ALA A 704 -21.83 30.91 6.65
CA ALA A 704 -21.70 31.81 5.51
C ALA A 704 -20.65 31.31 4.51
N SER A 705 -19.48 30.89 4.99
CA SER A 705 -18.40 30.34 4.17
C SER A 705 -18.83 29.08 3.41
N LEU A 706 -19.58 28.17 4.04
CA LEU A 706 -20.14 26.97 3.40
C LEU A 706 -21.09 27.34 2.25
N LEU A 707 -22.08 28.18 2.52
CA LEU A 707 -23.10 28.61 1.55
C LEU A 707 -22.48 29.39 0.38
N GLN A 708 -21.52 30.28 0.65
CA GLN A 708 -20.77 31.00 -0.38
C GLN A 708 -19.90 30.07 -1.24
N THR A 709 -19.27 29.06 -0.63
CA THR A 709 -18.42 28.11 -1.36
C THR A 709 -19.23 27.33 -2.39
N ILE A 710 -20.40 26.80 -2.02
CA ILE A 710 -21.25 26.01 -2.92
C ILE A 710 -22.08 26.85 -3.91
N GLY A 711 -22.09 28.18 -3.76
CA GLY A 711 -22.88 29.10 -4.61
C GLY A 711 -24.28 29.42 -4.10
N LEU A 712 -24.71 28.85 -2.96
CA LEU A 712 -26.07 29.01 -2.42
C LEU A 712 -26.20 30.29 -1.58
N THR A 713 -26.11 31.43 -2.24
CA THR A 713 -26.26 32.76 -1.62
C THR A 713 -27.62 33.41 -1.90
N HIS A 714 -28.30 32.93 -2.94
CA HIS A 714 -29.59 33.39 -3.46
C HIS A 714 -30.35 32.22 -4.11
N ASN A 715 -31.59 32.46 -4.56
CA ASN A 715 -32.44 31.45 -5.22
C ASN A 715 -32.70 30.19 -4.35
N PHE A 716 -32.94 30.40 -3.06
CA PHE A 716 -33.31 29.32 -2.16
C PHE A 716 -34.65 28.69 -2.56
N SER A 717 -34.70 27.37 -2.52
CA SER A 717 -35.95 26.62 -2.59
C SER A 717 -36.72 26.71 -1.26
N PRO A 718 -38.01 26.34 -1.23
CA PRO A 718 -38.75 26.17 0.02
C PRO A 718 -38.12 25.12 0.96
N TRP A 719 -37.37 24.15 0.42
CA TRP A 719 -36.84 23.01 1.16
C TRP A 719 -35.33 22.86 0.97
N VAL A 720 -34.54 23.14 2.00
CA VAL A 720 -33.11 22.85 2.02
C VAL A 720 -32.84 21.66 2.92
N VAL A 721 -32.46 20.52 2.35
CA VAL A 721 -32.16 19.30 3.10
C VAL A 721 -30.66 19.21 3.35
N LEU A 722 -30.25 19.19 4.62
CA LEU A 722 -28.88 18.91 5.05
C LEU A 722 -28.79 17.42 5.40
N MET A 723 -28.15 16.65 4.54
CA MET A 723 -28.05 15.21 4.68
C MET A 723 -26.65 14.81 5.12
N GLY A 724 -26.50 14.56 6.42
CA GLY A 724 -25.32 13.91 6.97
C GLY A 724 -25.19 12.47 6.47
N HIS A 725 -24.07 11.83 6.77
CA HIS A 725 -23.90 10.41 6.49
C HIS A 725 -23.39 9.64 7.72
N SER A 726 -23.78 8.38 7.78
CA SER A 726 -23.29 7.38 8.73
C SER A 726 -22.91 6.10 8.00
N SER A 727 -22.30 5.16 8.71
CA SER A 727 -22.06 3.80 8.22
C SER A 727 -22.33 2.85 9.37
N SER A 728 -23.29 1.95 9.20
CA SER A 728 -23.49 0.82 10.09
C SER A 728 -22.69 -0.39 9.58
N ALA A 729 -21.92 -1.03 10.47
CA ALA A 729 -21.30 -2.32 10.17
C ALA A 729 -21.29 -3.20 11.42
N VAL A 730 -21.69 -4.46 11.27
CA VAL A 730 -21.71 -5.43 12.37
C VAL A 730 -20.44 -6.28 12.33
N ASN A 731 -19.74 -6.41 13.45
CA ASN A 731 -18.60 -7.32 13.63
C ASN A 731 -17.37 -7.06 12.72
N ASN A 732 -17.10 -5.81 12.35
CA ASN A 732 -15.97 -5.45 11.45
C ASN A 732 -14.76 -4.90 12.22
N SER A 733 -13.61 -5.59 12.13
CA SER A 733 -12.35 -5.18 12.78
C SER A 733 -11.82 -3.83 12.28
N HIS A 734 -12.20 -3.42 11.07
CA HIS A 734 -11.81 -2.15 10.44
C HIS A 734 -12.96 -1.14 10.42
N PHE A 735 -13.97 -1.26 11.29
CA PHE A 735 -15.15 -0.37 11.32
C PHE A 735 -14.79 1.12 11.20
N ALA A 736 -13.77 1.58 11.93
CA ALA A 736 -13.35 2.97 11.87
C ALA A 736 -12.91 3.39 10.45
N ALA A 737 -12.24 2.52 9.69
CA ALA A 737 -11.89 2.79 8.30
C ALA A 737 -13.12 2.91 7.40
N TYR A 738 -14.21 2.19 7.69
CA TYR A 738 -15.48 2.28 6.93
C TYR A 738 -16.33 3.50 7.31
N ALA A 739 -16.39 3.81 8.60
CA ALA A 739 -17.13 4.92 9.17
C ALA A 739 -16.40 6.27 9.05
N LEU A 740 -15.15 6.25 8.57
CA LEU A 740 -14.34 7.43 8.37
C LEU A 740 -14.93 8.36 7.33
N GLN A 741 -14.87 9.64 7.68
CA GLN A 741 -15.22 10.73 6.79
C GLN A 741 -13.95 11.37 6.24
N ILE A 742 -14.08 12.04 5.10
CA ILE A 742 -13.04 12.91 4.59
C ILE A 742 -12.73 13.98 5.67
N ALA A 743 -11.44 14.16 5.98
CA ALA A 743 -10.93 15.12 6.96
C ALA A 743 -11.28 14.86 8.44
N ASN A 744 -11.58 13.61 8.85
CA ASN A 744 -11.80 13.23 10.26
C ASN A 744 -12.91 14.04 10.98
N LEU A 745 -13.91 14.49 10.22
CA LEU A 745 -15.05 15.21 10.77
C LEU A 745 -16.00 14.23 11.49
N PRO A 746 -16.59 14.61 12.64
CA PRO A 746 -17.50 13.74 13.40
C PRO A 746 -18.76 13.36 12.60
N GLN A 747 -19.48 12.31 13.04
CA GLN A 747 -20.72 11.85 12.40
C GLN A 747 -21.67 13.02 12.06
N ASN A 748 -21.94 13.15 10.76
CA ASN A 748 -22.54 14.37 10.20
C ASN A 748 -24.03 14.49 10.51
N GLY A 749 -24.73 13.44 10.97
CA GLY A 749 -26.14 13.55 11.36
C GLY A 749 -26.35 14.61 12.44
N SER A 750 -25.55 14.58 13.50
CA SER A 750 -25.61 15.58 14.58
C SER A 750 -25.24 17.00 14.12
N SER A 751 -24.24 17.12 13.24
CA SER A 751 -23.81 18.39 12.65
C SER A 751 -24.86 18.98 11.70
N ALA A 752 -25.50 18.14 10.88
CA ALA A 752 -26.60 18.52 10.00
C ALA A 752 -27.81 19.02 10.81
N VAL A 753 -28.14 18.36 11.93
CA VAL A 753 -29.18 18.80 12.86
C VAL A 753 -28.86 20.17 13.45
N ALA A 754 -27.65 20.36 13.97
CA ALA A 754 -27.23 21.64 14.54
C ALA A 754 -27.25 22.77 13.49
N THR A 755 -26.73 22.49 12.29
CA THR A 755 -26.68 23.46 11.19
C THR A 755 -28.07 23.83 10.69
N ALA A 756 -28.98 22.86 10.54
CA ALA A 756 -30.35 23.10 10.11
C ALA A 756 -31.11 23.95 11.16
N ALA A 757 -30.95 23.60 12.44
CA ALA A 757 -31.55 24.36 13.54
C ALA A 757 -31.03 25.81 13.56
N GLN A 758 -29.73 26.01 13.35
CA GLN A 758 -29.12 27.34 13.32
C GLN A 758 -29.59 28.17 12.10
N ALA A 759 -29.63 27.59 10.91
CA ALA A 759 -30.09 28.24 9.69
C ALA A 759 -31.58 28.65 9.75
N ASN A 760 -32.38 27.98 10.57
CA ASN A 760 -33.79 28.33 10.80
C ASN A 760 -34.02 29.44 11.84
N ARG A 761 -33.00 29.86 12.61
CA ARG A 761 -33.13 30.95 13.59
C ARG A 761 -33.16 32.32 12.91
N THR A 762 -34.13 33.15 13.31
CA THR A 762 -34.29 34.50 12.73
C THR A 762 -33.07 35.39 12.97
N GLU A 763 -32.44 35.30 14.15
CA GLU A 763 -31.26 36.10 14.49
C GLU A 763 -30.06 35.74 13.59
N VAL A 764 -29.89 34.46 13.27
CA VAL A 764 -28.83 33.98 12.39
C VAL A 764 -29.07 34.44 10.96
N ARG A 765 -30.31 34.35 10.46
CA ARG A 765 -30.67 34.83 9.11
C ARG A 765 -30.39 36.33 8.95
N MET A 766 -30.66 37.13 9.97
CA MET A 766 -30.32 38.56 9.95
C MET A 766 -28.81 38.80 9.86
N GLN A 767 -28.00 38.02 10.56
CA GLN A 767 -26.54 38.15 10.49
C GLN A 767 -25.97 37.61 9.17
N LEU A 768 -26.51 36.53 8.62
CA LEU A 768 -26.12 36.01 7.30
C LEU A 768 -26.38 37.02 6.17
N ALA A 769 -27.37 37.90 6.32
CA ALA A 769 -27.61 38.99 5.38
C ALA A 769 -26.44 39.98 5.32
N GLU A 770 -25.67 40.16 6.42
CA GLU A 770 -24.44 40.97 6.42
C GLU A 770 -23.33 40.34 5.55
N TYR A 771 -23.36 39.03 5.38
CA TYR A 771 -22.50 38.27 4.46
C TYR A 771 -23.05 38.18 3.03
N GLY A 772 -24.15 38.89 2.74
CA GLY A 772 -24.80 38.91 1.42
C GLY A 772 -25.68 37.68 1.14
N ILE A 773 -26.04 36.90 2.17
CA ILE A 773 -26.85 35.68 2.03
C ILE A 773 -28.26 35.96 2.54
N ILE A 774 -29.24 35.97 1.63
CA ILE A 774 -30.63 36.28 1.94
C ILE A 774 -31.47 35.00 1.85
N ILE A 775 -31.81 34.43 3.01
CA ILE A 775 -32.66 33.24 3.13
C ILE A 775 -34.13 33.67 3.27
N PRO A 776 -35.01 33.32 2.32
CA PRO A 776 -36.44 33.63 2.40
C PRO A 776 -37.12 33.03 3.63
N VAL A 777 -38.19 33.65 4.12
CA VAL A 777 -38.89 33.22 5.35
C VAL A 777 -39.58 31.86 5.15
N GLU A 778 -40.03 31.60 3.93
CA GLU A 778 -40.65 30.36 3.48
C GLU A 778 -39.68 29.18 3.34
N THR A 779 -38.36 29.42 3.33
CA THR A 779 -37.35 28.37 3.24
C THR A 779 -37.15 27.70 4.59
N TRP A 780 -37.26 26.37 4.61
CA TRP A 780 -36.98 25.53 5.78
C TRP A 780 -35.75 24.65 5.56
N PHE A 781 -34.83 24.68 6.52
CA PHE A 781 -33.71 23.74 6.58
C PHE A 781 -34.12 22.49 7.36
N ILE A 782 -33.95 21.31 6.78
CA ILE A 782 -34.32 20.02 7.38
C ILE A 782 -33.08 19.14 7.43
N ALA A 783 -32.87 18.46 8.55
CA ALA A 783 -31.74 17.56 8.71
C ALA A 783 -32.16 16.10 8.45
N ALA A 784 -31.30 15.39 7.72
CA ALA A 784 -31.39 13.95 7.51
C ALA A 784 -30.01 13.31 7.66
N GLU A 785 -29.97 12.00 7.77
CA GLU A 785 -28.76 11.20 7.75
C GLU A 785 -28.95 10.01 6.80
N TYR A 786 -27.96 9.84 5.94
CA TYR A 786 -27.88 8.76 4.97
C TYR A 786 -26.88 7.71 5.47
N ASP A 787 -27.36 6.53 5.82
CA ASP A 787 -26.50 5.42 6.20
C ASP A 787 -25.95 4.76 4.94
N ILE A 788 -24.66 4.90 4.70
CA ILE A 788 -24.03 4.41 3.48
C ILE A 788 -23.88 2.88 3.50
N GLY A 789 -23.94 2.23 4.66
CA GLY A 789 -23.80 0.78 4.78
C GLY A 789 -25.07 0.00 4.42
N ASN A 790 -26.24 0.60 4.63
CA ASN A 790 -27.54 -0.01 4.24
C ASN A 790 -28.35 0.85 3.26
N GLU A 791 -27.76 1.97 2.79
CA GLU A 791 -28.36 3.00 1.94
C GLU A 791 -29.73 3.51 2.44
N GLY A 792 -29.90 3.58 3.76
CA GLY A 792 -31.11 4.05 4.45
C GLY A 792 -31.09 5.56 4.75
N LEU A 793 -32.29 6.13 4.95
CA LEU A 793 -32.48 7.53 5.33
C LEU A 793 -33.16 7.66 6.69
N ILE A 794 -32.55 8.45 7.57
CA ILE A 794 -33.09 8.84 8.88
C ILE A 794 -33.37 10.34 8.85
N TRP A 795 -34.60 10.74 9.19
CA TRP A 795 -35.00 12.15 9.23
C TRP A 795 -35.06 12.65 10.67
N TYR A 796 -34.61 13.89 10.91
CA TYR A 796 -34.59 14.47 12.25
C TYR A 796 -35.56 15.64 12.40
N ASN A 797 -36.16 15.74 13.60
CA ASN A 797 -37.02 16.86 14.02
C ASN A 797 -38.22 17.17 13.10
N LEU A 798 -38.74 16.17 12.37
CA LEU A 798 -39.93 16.36 11.53
C LEU A 798 -41.18 16.72 12.35
N ASP A 799 -41.31 16.18 13.55
CA ASP A 799 -42.44 16.44 14.44
C ASP A 799 -42.46 17.87 15.01
N ALA A 800 -41.33 18.58 14.91
CA ALA A 800 -41.23 19.99 15.31
C ALA A 800 -41.72 20.94 14.20
N LEU A 801 -41.96 20.45 12.98
CA LEU A 801 -42.48 21.24 11.88
C LEU A 801 -44.01 21.42 12.02
N PRO A 802 -44.56 22.60 11.64
CA PRO A 802 -46.01 22.77 11.56
C PRO A 802 -46.66 21.73 10.62
N VAL A 803 -47.85 21.23 10.97
CA VAL A 803 -48.54 20.14 10.22
C VAL A 803 -48.70 20.45 8.72
N ASN A 804 -48.96 21.71 8.37
CA ASN A 804 -49.06 22.17 6.99
C ASN A 804 -47.72 22.15 6.23
N VAL A 805 -46.61 22.40 6.94
CA VAL A 805 -45.24 22.35 6.40
C VAL A 805 -44.82 20.89 6.22
N GLN A 806 -45.12 20.01 7.18
CA GLN A 806 -44.85 18.58 7.08
C GLN A 806 -45.54 17.92 5.87
N ALA A 807 -46.83 18.20 5.67
CA ALA A 807 -47.58 17.68 4.52
C ALA A 807 -47.04 18.17 3.17
N ALA A 808 -46.51 19.39 3.10
CA ALA A 808 -45.92 19.94 1.89
C ALA A 808 -44.52 19.39 1.58
N PHE A 809 -43.83 18.81 2.57
CA PHE A 809 -42.51 18.19 2.42
C PHE A 809 -42.57 16.71 2.05
N GLU A 810 -43.68 16.02 2.32
CA GLU A 810 -43.86 14.58 2.06
C GLU A 810 -43.47 14.12 0.63
N PRO A 811 -43.78 14.86 -0.45
CA PRO A 811 -43.33 14.48 -1.80
C PRO A 811 -41.80 14.41 -1.93
N ILE A 812 -41.07 15.36 -1.34
CA ILE A 812 -39.60 15.38 -1.38
C ILE A 812 -39.04 14.19 -0.59
N GLN A 813 -39.66 13.81 0.52
CA GLN A 813 -39.25 12.61 1.27
C GLN A 813 -39.38 11.34 0.43
N ARG A 814 -40.48 11.22 -0.33
CA ARG A 814 -40.69 10.08 -1.24
C ARG A 814 -39.66 10.06 -2.36
N ASP A 815 -39.35 11.21 -2.96
CA ASP A 815 -38.31 11.32 -4.00
C ASP A 815 -36.94 10.88 -3.46
N CYS A 816 -36.57 11.30 -2.23
CA CYS A 816 -35.34 10.84 -1.59
C CYS A 816 -35.33 9.34 -1.32
N GLN A 817 -36.42 8.77 -0.83
CA GLN A 817 -36.53 7.32 -0.60
C GLN A 817 -36.43 6.52 -1.90
N LEU A 818 -37.04 6.99 -2.98
CA LEU A 818 -36.95 6.35 -4.30
C LEU A 818 -35.52 6.40 -4.84
N ALA A 819 -34.83 7.53 -4.71
CA ALA A 819 -33.45 7.66 -5.15
C ALA A 819 -32.50 6.71 -4.37
N CYS A 820 -32.70 6.54 -3.06
CA CYS A 820 -31.97 5.54 -2.27
C CYS A 820 -32.23 4.12 -2.77
N GLN A 821 -33.49 3.75 -3.02
CA GLN A 821 -33.83 2.42 -3.55
C GLN A 821 -33.19 2.14 -4.91
N GLN A 822 -33.06 3.16 -5.77
CA GLN A 822 -32.39 3.04 -7.07
C GLN A 822 -30.88 2.92 -6.92
N SER A 823 -30.26 3.70 -6.03
CA SER A 823 -28.83 3.59 -5.70
C SER A 823 -28.45 2.16 -5.27
N VAL A 824 -29.29 1.52 -4.44
CA VAL A 824 -29.06 0.14 -3.97
C VAL A 824 -29.03 -0.85 -5.13
N GLN A 825 -29.83 -0.62 -6.18
CA GLN A 825 -29.93 -1.55 -7.32
C GLN A 825 -28.69 -1.51 -8.23
N GLU A 826 -27.87 -0.46 -8.16
CA GLU A 826 -26.60 -0.39 -8.90
C GLU A 826 -25.50 -1.24 -8.27
N LEU A 827 -25.53 -1.47 -6.95
CA LEU A 827 -24.54 -2.30 -6.24
C LEU A 827 -24.51 -3.77 -6.75
N PRO A 828 -25.64 -4.49 -6.87
CA PRO A 828 -25.67 -5.87 -7.35
C PRO A 828 -25.26 -6.04 -8.81
N GLN A 829 -25.51 -5.05 -9.68
CA GLN A 829 -25.12 -5.13 -11.10
C GLN A 829 -23.61 -5.00 -11.28
N GLN A 830 -22.92 -4.35 -10.34
CA GLN A 830 -21.46 -4.28 -10.35
C GLN A 830 -20.76 -5.62 -10.06
N LEU A 831 -21.42 -6.54 -9.36
CA LEU A 831 -20.92 -7.90 -9.06
C LEU A 831 -21.56 -9.01 -9.93
N ALA A 832 -22.80 -8.84 -10.40
CA ALA A 832 -23.54 -9.86 -11.15
C ALA A 832 -23.00 -10.15 -12.56
N LEU A 833 -22.12 -9.31 -13.10
CA LEU A 833 -21.44 -9.54 -14.38
C LEU A 833 -20.45 -10.74 -14.33
N THR A 834 -20.16 -11.30 -13.15
CA THR A 834 -19.24 -12.44 -12.98
C THR A 834 -19.93 -13.80 -12.86
N SER A 835 -21.23 -13.84 -12.52
CA SER A 835 -21.98 -15.09 -12.37
C SER A 835 -23.34 -14.94 -13.05
N GLY A 836 -23.56 -15.60 -14.20
CA GLY A 836 -24.73 -15.42 -15.07
C GLY A 836 -26.12 -15.79 -14.50
N ASN A 837 -26.33 -15.71 -13.18
CA ASN A 837 -27.61 -16.00 -12.53
C ASN A 837 -27.95 -14.98 -11.43
N THR A 838 -28.48 -13.83 -11.84
CA THR A 838 -28.77 -12.63 -11.03
C THR A 838 -29.65 -12.88 -9.81
N ARG A 839 -30.61 -13.83 -9.85
CA ARG A 839 -31.55 -14.05 -8.74
C ARG A 839 -30.97 -14.84 -7.57
N ALA A 840 -30.10 -15.84 -7.85
CA ALA A 840 -29.49 -16.65 -6.81
C ALA A 840 -28.41 -15.86 -6.05
N THR A 841 -27.64 -15.04 -6.78
CA THR A 841 -26.60 -14.18 -6.21
C THR A 841 -27.20 -13.10 -5.29
N VAL A 842 -28.30 -12.46 -5.69
CA VAL A 842 -29.01 -11.47 -4.85
C VAL A 842 -29.62 -12.10 -3.59
N ALA A 843 -30.22 -13.29 -3.70
CA ALA A 843 -30.76 -13.99 -2.53
C ALA A 843 -29.68 -14.51 -1.57
N PHE A 844 -28.53 -14.96 -2.10
CA PHE A 844 -27.36 -15.34 -1.33
C PHE A 844 -26.74 -14.14 -0.61
N TRP A 845 -26.68 -12.97 -1.26
CA TRP A 845 -26.21 -11.71 -0.66
C TRP A 845 -27.10 -11.23 0.48
N HIS A 846 -28.42 -11.21 0.31
CA HIS A 846 -29.34 -10.82 1.39
C HIS A 846 -29.28 -11.77 2.60
N ALA A 847 -29.06 -13.07 2.39
CA ALA A 847 -28.88 -14.04 3.47
C ALA A 847 -27.51 -13.92 4.20
N ILE A 848 -26.52 -13.29 3.56
CA ILE A 848 -25.15 -13.12 4.07
C ILE A 848 -24.93 -11.76 4.74
N ASN A 849 -25.70 -10.73 4.40
CA ASN A 849 -25.65 -9.41 5.05
C ASN A 849 -25.86 -9.47 6.57
N ASP A 850 -26.61 -10.46 7.07
CA ASP A 850 -26.80 -10.66 8.51
C ASP A 850 -25.60 -11.32 9.22
N SER A 851 -24.58 -11.79 8.50
CA SER A 851 -23.54 -12.67 9.06
C SER A 851 -22.07 -12.46 8.61
N GLN A 852 -21.76 -11.61 7.63
CA GLN A 852 -20.37 -11.45 7.15
C GLN A 852 -19.65 -10.13 7.45
N ARG A 853 -18.33 -10.29 7.63
CA ARG A 853 -17.28 -9.27 7.61
C ARG A 853 -16.91 -8.89 6.15
N SER A 854 -17.72 -8.01 5.54
CA SER A 854 -17.48 -7.25 4.29
C SER A 854 -17.93 -7.88 2.94
N PRO A 855 -18.22 -7.06 1.89
CA PRO A 855 -17.63 -5.73 1.64
C PRO A 855 -18.61 -4.62 1.20
N ASP A 856 -18.87 -3.66 2.11
CA ASP A 856 -19.02 -2.28 1.65
C ASP A 856 -17.62 -1.70 1.47
N VAL A 857 -17.30 -1.20 0.30
CA VAL A 857 -15.93 -0.93 -0.10
C VAL A 857 -15.56 0.52 0.22
N ALA A 858 -15.59 0.93 1.49
CA ALA A 858 -15.42 2.33 1.99
C ALA A 858 -15.15 3.40 0.91
N PHE A 859 -13.91 3.80 0.62
CA PHE A 859 -13.58 4.70 -0.50
C PHE A 859 -12.95 3.97 -1.70
N ALA A 860 -13.13 2.66 -1.81
CA ALA A 860 -12.56 1.90 -2.92
C ALA A 860 -13.17 2.34 -4.24
N GLY A 861 -12.36 2.25 -5.30
CA GLY A 861 -12.70 2.82 -6.60
C GLY A 861 -12.46 4.32 -6.72
N ALA A 862 -12.43 5.10 -5.64
CA ALA A 862 -12.29 6.55 -5.78
C ALA A 862 -10.91 6.96 -6.35
N SER A 863 -10.90 7.41 -7.61
CA SER A 863 -9.69 7.74 -8.39
C SER A 863 -9.62 9.20 -8.80
N ALA A 864 -10.72 9.96 -8.68
CA ALA A 864 -10.76 11.37 -9.00
C ALA A 864 -11.61 12.20 -8.04
N VAL A 865 -11.40 13.51 -8.09
CA VAL A 865 -12.25 14.51 -7.46
C VAL A 865 -12.52 15.63 -8.44
N VAL A 866 -13.79 16.03 -8.56
CA VAL A 866 -14.22 17.20 -9.33
C VAL A 866 -14.67 18.28 -8.36
N ILE A 867 -14.02 19.44 -8.45
CA ILE A 867 -14.34 20.65 -7.68
C ILE A 867 -14.89 21.67 -8.66
N GLY A 868 -16.18 21.97 -8.56
CA GLY A 868 -16.82 22.93 -9.44
C GLY A 868 -18.33 22.95 -9.25
N ARG A 869 -19.02 23.69 -10.11
CA ARG A 869 -20.48 23.79 -10.04
C ARG A 869 -21.11 22.45 -10.40
N ARG A 870 -22.20 22.07 -9.72
CA ARG A 870 -22.89 20.78 -9.94
C ARG A 870 -23.27 20.57 -11.40
N ILE A 871 -23.65 21.64 -12.10
CA ILE A 871 -23.95 21.65 -13.53
C ILE A 871 -22.91 20.84 -14.33
N ARG A 872 -21.60 21.02 -14.08
CA ARG A 872 -20.52 20.32 -14.78
C ARG A 872 -20.57 18.79 -14.74
N THR A 873 -21.20 18.21 -13.73
CA THR A 873 -21.29 16.77 -13.52
C THR A 873 -22.72 16.26 -13.48
N GLN A 874 -23.71 17.14 -13.70
CA GLN A 874 -25.12 16.79 -13.61
C GLN A 874 -25.47 15.76 -14.70
N GLY A 875 -26.14 14.66 -14.31
CA GLY A 875 -26.58 13.62 -15.24
C GLY A 875 -25.51 12.64 -15.72
N LEU A 876 -24.22 12.87 -15.40
CA LEU A 876 -23.15 11.92 -15.70
C LEU A 876 -23.17 10.72 -14.74
N CYS A 877 -23.03 9.51 -15.28
CA CYS A 877 -22.75 8.32 -14.47
C CYS A 877 -21.23 8.24 -14.22
N LEU A 878 -20.81 8.40 -12.96
CA LEU A 878 -19.39 8.36 -12.58
C LEU A 878 -19.04 7.10 -11.79
N ASP A 879 -19.96 6.13 -11.77
CA ASP A 879 -19.80 4.78 -11.18
C ASP A 879 -19.27 4.79 -9.74
N LYS A 880 -19.59 5.83 -8.94
CA LYS A 880 -19.05 6.05 -7.60
C LYS A 880 -17.51 6.11 -7.55
N HIS A 881 -16.81 6.44 -8.64
CA HIS A 881 -15.33 6.57 -8.68
C HIS A 881 -14.83 8.01 -8.44
N VAL A 882 -15.73 8.99 -8.33
CA VAL A 882 -15.39 10.42 -8.31
C VAL A 882 -15.99 11.11 -7.09
N PHE A 883 -15.15 11.78 -6.30
CA PHE A 883 -15.61 12.70 -5.27
C PHE A 883 -16.14 13.99 -5.92
N LEU A 884 -17.27 14.51 -5.43
CA LEU A 884 -17.96 15.64 -6.05
C LEU A 884 -18.13 16.80 -5.08
N ALA A 885 -17.19 17.75 -5.11
CA ALA A 885 -17.25 18.96 -4.28
C ALA A 885 -17.86 20.13 -5.07
N SER A 886 -18.96 20.67 -4.54
CA SER A 886 -19.62 21.84 -5.10
C SER A 886 -18.82 23.10 -4.78
N TYR A 887 -18.45 23.84 -5.83
CA TYR A 887 -17.73 25.10 -5.73
C TYR A 887 -18.19 26.07 -6.83
N ASP A 888 -18.57 27.29 -6.48
CA ASP A 888 -18.93 28.32 -7.45
C ASP A 888 -17.81 29.36 -7.61
N SER A 889 -17.06 29.22 -8.71
CA SER A 889 -15.97 30.13 -9.07
C SER A 889 -16.41 31.57 -9.37
N THR A 890 -17.69 31.81 -9.66
CA THR A 890 -18.19 33.16 -9.97
C THR A 890 -18.27 34.07 -8.75
N LEU A 891 -18.41 33.46 -7.56
CA LEU A 891 -18.46 34.16 -6.27
C LEU A 891 -17.08 34.28 -5.61
N ASP A 892 -16.04 33.69 -6.18
CA ASP A 892 -14.69 33.62 -5.60
C ASP A 892 -13.62 34.20 -6.53
N MET A 893 -13.76 35.49 -6.86
CA MET A 893 -12.83 36.20 -7.77
C MET A 893 -11.37 36.20 -7.27
N GLN A 894 -11.16 36.16 -5.94
CA GLN A 894 -9.84 36.17 -5.31
C GLN A 894 -9.29 34.75 -5.01
N GLY A 895 -10.09 33.70 -5.23
CA GLY A 895 -9.73 32.30 -4.98
C GLY A 895 -9.61 31.91 -3.51
N GLY A 896 -10.18 32.69 -2.59
CA GLY A 896 -10.06 32.48 -1.15
C GLY A 896 -10.86 31.27 -0.65
N HIS A 897 -12.05 31.04 -1.21
CA HIS A 897 -12.86 29.86 -0.88
C HIS A 897 -12.25 28.60 -1.46
N LEU A 898 -11.76 28.66 -2.70
CA LEU A 898 -11.05 27.55 -3.33
C LEU A 898 -9.78 27.17 -2.57
N GLU A 899 -9.01 28.15 -2.11
CA GLU A 899 -7.79 27.92 -1.31
C GLU A 899 -8.10 27.19 0.00
N LYS A 900 -9.11 27.65 0.75
CA LYS A 900 -9.54 27.00 1.99
C LYS A 900 -10.07 25.58 1.74
N LEU A 901 -10.83 25.40 0.66
CA LEU A 901 -11.35 24.09 0.27
C LEU A 901 -10.21 23.12 -0.04
N LEU A 902 -9.26 23.51 -0.91
CA LEU A 902 -8.11 22.69 -1.31
C LEU A 902 -7.18 22.37 -0.14
N GLN A 903 -6.92 23.32 0.76
CA GLN A 903 -6.14 23.08 1.98
C GLN A 903 -6.74 21.97 2.85
N THR A 904 -8.07 21.89 2.88
CA THR A 904 -8.81 20.93 3.71
C THR A 904 -8.89 19.56 3.04
N ILE A 905 -9.29 19.51 1.76
CA ILE A 905 -9.64 18.23 1.12
C ILE A 905 -8.48 17.59 0.38
N MET A 906 -7.56 18.35 -0.23
CA MET A 906 -6.53 17.76 -1.09
C MET A 906 -5.58 16.83 -0.31
N PRO A 907 -5.03 17.20 0.85
CA PRO A 907 -4.17 16.29 1.61
C PRO A 907 -4.92 15.06 2.12
N ALA A 908 -6.19 15.23 2.52
CA ALA A 908 -7.02 14.13 3.01
C ALA A 908 -7.35 13.13 1.89
N LEU A 909 -7.80 13.60 0.73
CA LEU A 909 -8.12 12.76 -0.41
C LEU A 909 -6.87 12.10 -1.00
N ALA A 910 -5.74 12.81 -1.04
CA ALA A 910 -4.46 12.22 -1.44
C ALA A 910 -4.05 11.09 -0.49
N ALA A 911 -4.16 11.29 0.83
CA ALA A 911 -3.87 10.25 1.81
C ALA A 911 -4.81 9.04 1.69
N ILE A 912 -6.11 9.26 1.46
CA ILE A 912 -7.08 8.19 1.20
C ILE A 912 -6.69 7.41 -0.05
N ASN A 913 -6.56 8.09 -1.20
CA ASN A 913 -6.22 7.46 -2.47
C ASN A 913 -4.88 6.70 -2.38
N LEU A 914 -3.84 7.27 -1.76
CA LEU A 914 -2.55 6.61 -1.62
C LEU A 914 -2.60 5.40 -0.69
N ALA A 915 -3.40 5.44 0.39
CA ALA A 915 -3.60 4.28 1.25
C ALA A 915 -4.20 3.09 0.47
N TYR A 916 -5.18 3.37 -0.41
CA TYR A 916 -5.74 2.36 -1.30
C TYR A 916 -4.75 1.94 -2.38
N TYR A 917 -4.09 2.90 -3.06
CA TYR A 917 -3.09 2.64 -4.10
C TYR A 917 -2.03 1.64 -3.64
N PHE A 918 -1.36 1.91 -2.52
CA PHE A 918 -0.29 1.05 -2.04
C PHE A 918 -0.79 -0.29 -1.52
N ALA A 919 -1.99 -0.32 -0.91
CA ALA A 919 -2.61 -1.56 -0.49
C ALA A 919 -3.11 -2.42 -1.68
N THR A 920 -3.47 -1.82 -2.82
CA THR A 920 -3.80 -2.52 -4.07
C THR A 920 -2.55 -3.08 -4.73
N VAL A 921 -1.47 -2.31 -4.75
CA VAL A 921 -0.23 -2.68 -5.44
C VAL A 921 0.52 -3.82 -4.74
N GLU A 922 0.68 -3.75 -3.42
CA GLU A 922 1.45 -4.73 -2.63
C GLU A 922 0.80 -4.93 -1.26
N ASN A 923 -0.33 -5.63 -1.23
CA ASN A 923 -1.15 -5.74 -0.02
C ASN A 923 -0.43 -6.42 1.17
N GLN A 924 0.51 -7.33 0.90
CA GLN A 924 1.21 -8.06 1.96
C GLN A 924 2.11 -7.17 2.81
N ASN A 925 2.73 -6.15 2.20
CA ASN A 925 3.72 -5.29 2.86
C ASN A 925 3.24 -3.85 3.05
N LEU A 926 2.39 -3.34 2.16
CA LEU A 926 1.86 -1.97 2.21
C LEU A 926 0.36 -1.91 2.52
N GLY A 927 -0.30 -3.06 2.62
CA GLY A 927 -1.64 -3.22 3.16
C GLY A 927 -1.64 -4.11 4.41
N SER A 928 -2.83 -4.54 4.83
CA SER A 928 -2.98 -5.35 6.04
C SER A 928 -3.16 -6.84 5.79
N GLY A 929 -2.94 -7.32 4.56
CA GLY A 929 -3.12 -8.72 4.19
C GLY A 929 -4.59 -9.12 4.11
N ASN A 930 -4.88 -10.40 4.39
CA ASN A 930 -6.23 -10.93 4.29
C ASN A 930 -7.06 -10.60 5.54
N GLY A 931 -8.07 -9.74 5.37
CA GLY A 931 -8.98 -9.30 6.43
C GLY A 931 -9.75 -10.42 7.12
N VAL A 932 -9.95 -11.56 6.46
CA VAL A 932 -10.62 -12.74 7.04
C VAL A 932 -9.79 -13.37 8.16
N LEU A 933 -8.47 -13.28 8.07
CA LEU A 933 -7.53 -13.86 9.03
C LEU A 933 -7.16 -12.90 10.17
N HIS A 934 -7.80 -11.73 10.23
CA HIS A 934 -7.46 -10.68 11.19
C HIS A 934 -7.98 -10.98 12.59
N ASN A 935 -7.04 -10.98 13.54
CA ASN A 935 -7.30 -10.98 14.97
C ASN A 935 -7.10 -9.57 15.52
N PRO A 936 -8.14 -8.89 16.03
CA PRO A 936 -7.99 -7.64 16.75
C PRO A 936 -7.16 -7.85 18.03
N ILE A 937 -6.16 -6.99 18.26
CA ILE A 937 -5.26 -7.06 19.41
C ILE A 937 -5.29 -5.75 20.19
N GLY A 938 -5.56 -5.86 21.49
CA GLY A 938 -5.38 -4.77 22.47
C GLY A 938 -6.15 -3.48 22.23
N GLN A 939 -7.17 -3.47 21.35
CA GLN A 939 -7.82 -2.28 20.78
C GLN A 939 -6.87 -1.38 19.94
N LEU A 940 -5.67 -1.87 19.65
CA LEU A 940 -4.63 -1.14 18.93
C LEU A 940 -4.67 -1.43 17.43
N GLY A 941 -4.77 -2.70 17.07
CA GLY A 941 -4.49 -3.12 15.70
C GLY A 941 -5.04 -4.50 15.38
N VAL A 942 -4.73 -4.97 14.19
CA VAL A 942 -5.02 -6.34 13.75
C VAL A 942 -3.72 -7.05 13.44
N MET A 943 -3.69 -8.35 13.72
CA MET A 943 -2.66 -9.26 13.24
C MET A 943 -3.30 -10.25 12.28
N GLU A 944 -2.61 -10.61 11.21
CA GLU A 944 -2.99 -11.71 10.34
C GLU A 944 -2.52 -13.04 10.96
N GLY A 945 -3.45 -13.84 11.48
CA GLY A 945 -3.12 -15.01 12.29
C GLY A 945 -2.52 -14.63 13.67
N ALA A 946 -1.71 -15.52 14.25
CA ALA A 946 -1.17 -15.37 15.61
C ALA A 946 0.29 -14.91 15.69
N GLY A 947 1.04 -14.94 14.57
CA GLY A 947 2.49 -14.72 14.55
C GLY A 947 2.95 -13.63 13.58
N SER A 948 2.04 -12.89 12.95
CA SER A 948 2.39 -11.76 12.09
C SER A 948 2.75 -10.52 12.90
N ASP A 949 3.45 -9.59 12.27
CA ASP A 949 3.56 -8.23 12.79
C ASP A 949 2.18 -7.54 12.85
N LEU A 950 2.08 -6.44 13.59
CA LEU A 950 0.89 -5.60 13.58
C LEU A 950 0.65 -5.11 12.16
N ARG A 951 -0.51 -5.43 11.58
CA ARG A 951 -0.82 -5.06 10.22
C ARG A 951 -1.25 -3.59 10.16
N VAL A 952 -0.65 -2.86 9.21
CA VAL A 952 -0.96 -1.47 8.88
C VAL A 952 -1.64 -1.41 7.51
N GLY A 953 -2.35 -0.34 7.20
CA GLY A 953 -3.06 -0.15 5.93
C GLY A 953 -4.38 -0.93 5.85
N LEU A 954 -4.84 -1.14 4.61
CA LEU A 954 -6.17 -1.66 4.29
C LEU A 954 -6.11 -3.14 3.88
N PRO A 955 -7.10 -3.97 4.28
CA PRO A 955 -7.14 -5.38 3.91
C PRO A 955 -7.49 -5.55 2.42
N LYS A 956 -7.06 -6.66 1.82
CA LYS A 956 -7.32 -6.97 0.40
C LYS A 956 -8.81 -6.83 0.00
N GLN A 957 -9.72 -7.19 0.90
CA GLN A 957 -11.17 -7.09 0.69
C GLN A 957 -11.66 -5.64 0.49
N MET A 958 -10.92 -4.65 1.01
CA MET A 958 -11.24 -3.24 0.79
C MET A 958 -10.66 -2.72 -0.52
N THR A 959 -9.63 -3.36 -1.09
CA THR A 959 -8.92 -2.84 -2.27
C THR A 959 -9.42 -3.43 -3.59
N GLY A 960 -10.23 -4.49 -3.56
CA GLY A 960 -10.60 -5.27 -4.75
C GLY A 960 -11.26 -4.48 -5.89
N GLN A 961 -11.89 -3.32 -5.61
CA GLN A 961 -12.49 -2.44 -6.62
C GLN A 961 -11.66 -1.19 -6.93
N HIS A 962 -10.53 -0.99 -6.25
CA HIS A 962 -9.72 0.21 -6.40
C HIS A 962 -8.69 0.05 -7.50
N ALA A 963 -8.74 0.94 -8.49
CA ALA A 963 -7.70 1.06 -9.51
C ALA A 963 -6.45 1.70 -8.89
N ALA A 964 -5.27 1.08 -9.09
CA ALA A 964 -4.00 1.61 -8.62
C ALA A 964 -3.55 2.84 -9.44
N LEU A 965 -4.25 3.97 -9.24
CA LEU A 965 -4.05 5.25 -9.90
C LEU A 965 -3.79 6.35 -8.85
N ARG A 966 -2.91 7.30 -9.15
CA ARG A 966 -2.79 8.51 -8.34
C ARG A 966 -4.02 9.40 -8.55
N LEU A 967 -4.45 10.08 -7.49
CA LEU A 967 -5.65 10.91 -7.48
C LEU A 967 -5.64 11.96 -8.61
N GLN A 968 -6.68 11.96 -9.44
CA GLN A 968 -6.92 13.00 -10.45
C GLN A 968 -7.82 14.11 -9.88
N LEU A 969 -7.26 15.31 -9.72
CA LEU A 969 -7.96 16.51 -9.27
C LEU A 969 -8.39 17.35 -10.47
N VAL A 970 -9.69 17.52 -10.68
CA VAL A 970 -10.25 18.43 -11.71
C VAL A 970 -10.88 19.64 -11.02
N VAL A 971 -10.40 20.85 -11.32
CA VAL A 971 -10.87 22.08 -10.67
C VAL A 971 -11.44 23.05 -11.69
N GLU A 972 -12.67 23.49 -11.49
CA GLU A 972 -13.27 24.60 -12.25
C GLU A 972 -12.71 25.94 -11.75
N SER A 973 -11.61 26.39 -12.36
CA SER A 973 -10.91 27.62 -12.03
C SER A 973 -10.00 28.05 -13.18
N THR A 974 -9.68 29.34 -13.25
CA THR A 974 -8.68 29.83 -14.21
C THR A 974 -7.27 29.33 -13.83
N ILE A 975 -6.42 29.12 -14.83
CA ILE A 975 -5.02 28.70 -14.64
C ILE A 975 -4.26 29.72 -13.78
N THR A 976 -4.47 31.02 -14.03
CA THR A 976 -3.80 32.10 -13.29
C THR A 976 -4.14 32.08 -11.81
N GLN A 977 -5.40 31.85 -11.43
CA GLN A 977 -5.80 31.71 -10.03
C GLN A 977 -5.15 30.49 -9.37
N LEU A 978 -5.14 29.33 -10.05
CA LEU A 978 -4.50 28.11 -9.53
C LEU A 978 -2.99 28.31 -9.32
N GLN A 979 -2.30 28.94 -10.27
CA GLN A 979 -0.87 29.26 -10.15
C GLN A 979 -0.58 30.19 -8.96
N GLN A 980 -1.40 31.21 -8.75
CA GLN A 980 -1.27 32.11 -7.60
C GLN A 980 -1.51 31.38 -6.27
N LEU A 981 -2.52 30.51 -6.22
CA LEU A 981 -2.84 29.70 -5.04
C LEU A 981 -1.66 28.78 -4.67
N PHE A 982 -1.12 28.02 -5.63
CA PHE A 982 0.01 27.13 -5.37
C PHE A 982 1.32 27.88 -5.08
N ALA A 983 1.47 29.12 -5.53
CA ALA A 983 2.58 29.97 -5.12
C ALA A 983 2.51 30.34 -3.63
N ARG A 984 1.29 30.52 -3.08
CA ARG A 984 1.06 30.79 -1.65
C ARG A 984 1.11 29.53 -0.79
N GLN A 985 0.70 28.39 -1.32
CA GLN A 985 0.54 27.12 -0.59
C GLN A 985 1.61 26.08 -0.96
N SER A 986 2.76 26.13 -0.28
CA SER A 986 3.90 25.24 -0.56
C SER A 986 3.57 23.75 -0.44
N ASN A 987 2.76 23.37 0.55
CA ASN A 987 2.43 21.96 0.81
C ASN A 987 1.56 21.37 -0.31
N LEU A 988 0.55 22.13 -0.77
CA LEU A 988 -0.30 21.70 -1.89
C LEU A 988 0.51 21.65 -3.19
N ARG A 989 1.36 22.67 -3.42
CA ARG A 989 2.25 22.70 -4.57
C ARG A 989 3.17 21.49 -4.61
N GLN A 990 3.71 21.08 -3.46
CA GLN A 990 4.62 19.94 -3.36
C GLN A 990 3.93 18.65 -3.81
N LEU A 991 2.71 18.36 -3.36
CA LEU A 991 1.95 17.16 -3.79
C LEU A 991 1.74 17.10 -5.30
N ILE A 992 1.48 18.25 -5.94
CA ILE A 992 1.24 18.31 -7.39
C ILE A 992 2.56 18.27 -8.17
N HIS A 993 3.55 19.09 -7.81
CA HIS A 993 4.82 19.20 -8.52
C HIS A 993 5.67 17.92 -8.43
N ASN A 994 5.58 17.21 -7.30
CA ASN A 994 6.24 15.93 -7.11
C ASN A 994 5.42 14.76 -7.66
N GLY A 995 4.25 15.01 -8.26
CA GLY A 995 3.43 13.99 -8.92
C GLY A 995 2.79 12.99 -7.95
N TRP A 996 2.43 13.40 -6.74
CA TRP A 996 1.60 12.59 -5.83
C TRP A 996 0.10 12.75 -6.14
N VAL A 997 -0.29 13.88 -6.74
CA VAL A 997 -1.65 14.18 -7.21
C VAL A 997 -1.57 14.75 -8.62
N GLN A 998 -2.45 14.30 -9.52
CA GLN A 998 -2.57 14.85 -10.87
C GLN A 998 -3.56 16.02 -10.88
N LEU A 999 -3.31 17.06 -11.67
CA LEU A 999 -4.17 18.25 -11.73
C LEU A 999 -4.64 18.53 -13.16
N SER A 1000 -5.94 18.79 -13.30
CA SER A 1000 -6.55 19.39 -14.48
C SER A 1000 -7.40 20.61 -14.09
N ALA A 1001 -7.39 21.63 -14.92
CA ALA A 1001 -8.18 22.84 -14.75
C ALA A 1001 -9.26 22.93 -15.84
N GLN A 1002 -10.46 23.33 -15.45
CA GLN A 1002 -11.54 23.69 -16.37
C GLN A 1002 -11.80 25.20 -16.25
N ASP A 1003 -11.65 25.93 -17.35
CA ASP A 1003 -11.95 27.35 -17.36
C ASP A 1003 -13.48 27.58 -17.18
N PRO A 1004 -13.91 28.36 -16.19
CA PRO A 1004 -15.32 28.48 -15.84
C PRO A 1004 -16.18 29.19 -16.88
N ALA A 1005 -15.57 30.00 -17.76
CA ALA A 1005 -16.26 30.82 -18.75
C ALA A 1005 -16.32 30.13 -20.13
N THR A 1006 -15.23 29.45 -20.52
CA THR A 1006 -15.07 28.82 -21.83
C THR A 1006 -15.30 27.32 -21.82
N GLY A 1007 -15.21 26.67 -20.65
CA GLY A 1007 -15.26 25.21 -20.52
C GLY A 1007 -14.00 24.50 -21.01
N ILE A 1008 -12.98 25.25 -21.43
CA ILE A 1008 -11.71 24.71 -21.92
C ILE A 1008 -10.99 23.97 -20.79
N LEU A 1009 -10.57 22.74 -21.09
CA LEU A 1009 -9.80 21.92 -20.16
C LEU A 1009 -8.30 22.06 -20.42
N SER A 1010 -7.51 22.02 -19.35
CA SER A 1010 -6.05 22.00 -19.42
C SER A 1010 -5.49 21.03 -18.38
N VAL A 1011 -4.46 20.29 -18.75
CA VAL A 1011 -3.80 19.30 -17.88
C VAL A 1011 -2.47 19.86 -17.40
N PHE A 1012 -2.17 19.71 -16.11
CA PHE A 1012 -0.88 20.02 -15.55
C PHE A 1012 0.10 18.87 -15.81
N ASP A 1013 1.15 19.14 -16.57
CA ASP A 1013 2.10 18.14 -17.05
C ASP A 1013 3.33 18.03 -16.14
N ALA A 1014 4.15 16.99 -16.34
CA ALA A 1014 5.39 16.71 -15.63
C ALA A 1014 6.44 17.83 -15.73
N ASP A 1015 6.38 18.64 -16.80
CA ASP A 1015 7.18 19.86 -16.96
C ASP A 1015 6.73 21.02 -16.05
N GLN A 1016 5.78 20.77 -15.14
CA GLN A 1016 5.18 21.75 -14.23
C GLN A 1016 4.48 22.91 -14.95
N GLN A 1017 3.85 22.61 -16.09
CA GLN A 1017 3.12 23.57 -16.91
C GLN A 1017 1.75 23.03 -17.31
N PHE A 1018 0.78 23.94 -17.46
CA PHE A 1018 -0.52 23.60 -18.02
C PHE A 1018 -0.43 23.50 -19.55
N ARG A 1019 -0.93 22.40 -20.10
CA ARG A 1019 -1.11 22.21 -21.54
C ARG A 1019 -2.60 22.12 -21.85
N LEU A 1020 -3.00 22.72 -22.97
CA LEU A 1020 -4.36 22.65 -23.45
C LEU A 1020 -4.73 21.18 -23.74
N TRP A 1021 -5.85 20.73 -23.20
CA TRP A 1021 -6.39 19.42 -23.50
C TRP A 1021 -7.22 19.48 -24.79
N GLN A 1022 -7.06 18.49 -25.67
CA GLN A 1022 -7.78 18.42 -26.93
C GLN A 1022 -8.73 17.20 -26.90
N PRO A 1023 -10.01 17.38 -27.26
CA PRO A 1023 -10.97 16.27 -27.28
C PRO A 1023 -10.69 15.33 -28.45
N ASP A 1024 -10.84 14.03 -28.22
CA ASP A 1024 -10.81 13.03 -29.29
C ASP A 1024 -12.12 13.09 -30.09
N LEU A 1025 -12.02 13.50 -31.36
CA LEU A 1025 -13.16 13.73 -32.24
C LEU A 1025 -13.84 12.44 -32.70
N GLU A 1026 -13.16 11.29 -32.68
CA GLU A 1026 -13.69 9.99 -33.11
C GLU A 1026 -14.68 9.37 -32.10
N ILE A 1027 -14.60 9.73 -30.81
CA ILE A 1027 -15.43 9.16 -29.73
C ILE A 1027 -16.79 9.88 -29.61
N LEU A 1028 -16.95 11.05 -30.26
CA LEU A 1028 -18.16 11.89 -30.16
C LEU A 1028 -19.41 11.31 -30.86
N SER A 1029 -19.27 10.31 -31.74
CA SER A 1029 -20.40 9.76 -32.51
C SER A 1029 -21.30 8.79 -31.74
N ASP A 1030 -20.83 8.19 -30.64
CA ASP A 1030 -21.57 7.17 -29.86
C ASP A 1030 -21.92 7.64 -28.43
N SER A 1031 -22.08 8.95 -28.24
CA SER A 1031 -22.34 9.58 -26.93
C SER A 1031 -23.61 9.11 -26.19
N ALA A 1032 -24.50 8.35 -26.84
CA ALA A 1032 -25.66 7.72 -26.20
C ALA A 1032 -25.38 6.30 -25.66
N GLN A 1033 -24.28 5.64 -26.05
CA GLN A 1033 -23.89 4.30 -25.58
C GLN A 1033 -22.65 4.32 -24.66
N ILE A 1034 -21.82 5.37 -24.73
CA ILE A 1034 -20.58 5.48 -23.95
C ILE A 1034 -20.82 5.73 -22.45
N ALA A 1035 -21.93 6.38 -22.09
CA ALA A 1035 -22.31 6.62 -20.69
C ALA A 1035 -22.54 5.32 -19.89
N ASP A 1036 -22.87 4.21 -20.56
CA ASP A 1036 -23.10 2.90 -19.97
C ASP A 1036 -21.91 1.93 -20.16
N ALA A 1037 -20.83 2.28 -20.87
CA ALA A 1037 -19.87 1.27 -21.34
C ALA A 1037 -18.42 1.44 -20.85
N HIS A 1038 -17.95 2.66 -20.59
CA HIS A 1038 -16.49 2.89 -20.47
C HIS A 1038 -15.91 2.89 -19.05
N LEU A 1039 -16.69 3.19 -18.00
CA LEU A 1039 -16.25 2.95 -16.60
C LEU A 1039 -16.60 1.52 -16.13
N LEU A 1040 -17.63 0.92 -16.74
CA LEU A 1040 -18.08 -0.44 -16.48
C LEU A 1040 -17.03 -1.52 -16.77
N SER A 1041 -16.01 -1.20 -17.58
CA SER A 1041 -15.01 -2.16 -18.02
C SER A 1041 -13.86 -2.35 -17.05
N LEU A 1042 -13.55 -1.44 -16.09
CA LEU A 1042 -12.44 -1.56 -15.10
C LEU A 1042 -12.52 -2.80 -14.17
N LYS A 1043 -13.53 -3.64 -14.38
CA LYS A 1043 -13.79 -4.89 -13.68
C LYS A 1043 -13.20 -6.07 -14.45
N VAL A 1044 -11.94 -6.41 -14.23
CA VAL A 1044 -11.51 -7.81 -13.97
C VAL A 1044 -10.12 -7.74 -13.32
N ALA A 1045 -10.09 -7.71 -11.99
CA ALA A 1045 -8.96 -8.21 -11.24
C ALA A 1045 -9.48 -9.19 -10.19
N GLU A 1046 -8.73 -10.26 -9.96
CA GLU A 1046 -9.02 -11.38 -9.07
C GLU A 1046 -9.90 -12.46 -9.68
N HIS A 1047 -9.29 -13.40 -10.41
CA HIS A 1047 -9.34 -14.85 -10.09
C HIS A 1047 -8.07 -15.50 -10.67
N GLY A 1048 -7.21 -15.94 -9.74
CA GLY A 1048 -5.91 -16.55 -9.91
C GLY A 1048 -5.30 -16.75 -8.54
#